data_AF-A0A356FCC4-F1
#
_entry.id   AF-A0A356FCC4-F1
#
_cell.length_a   1.000
_cell.length_b   1.000
_cell.length_c   1.000
_cell.angle_alpha   90.00
_cell.angle_beta   90.00
_cell.angle_gamma   90.00
#
_symmetry.space_group_name_H-M   'P 1'
#
loop_
_entity.id
_entity.type
_entity.pdbx_description
1 polymer ?
#
loop_
_entity_poly.entity_id
_entity_poly.type
_entity_poly.pdbx_seq_one_letter_code
_entity_poly.pdbx_strand_id
1 'polypeptide(L)'
;MNRKTAHSGIGFRALAAYCLLCAFAVVVCCEEGEKPDLTKLAPGVTGKVDFKSQVEPLLLRCVRCHGEEKAKGGLRLHRREELLAGGDNGAVVISGDSAGSRLVHAVAALGKLVMPPGKKDRRLTAAEIGVLRGWIDQGLSWPGDRQLGGKGASSAGLWAFRPVKKTEPPVAEGDSWSRNPIDRFILSRMKMEGLAPSPEADRYTLIRRLSLDLTGLLPKPEQVRRFVEDKSAEAWEDLVRRMLRSPHFGERWGRYWLDLARYADSDGYEKDGVRPFAWRYRDWVIRALNQDLPYDQFVVHQLAGDLLPSPTGKGGYPDGVIATGVLAMGNYDDQESNKEQLYAEVIDDQIDLVSRQFLGLTISCARCHDHKFDPISTADYYSLGGIFLSSRVLETKNRIGAHRLKISLVSPEGKKQGTAIGIQEGGYSNSRHKKIGDMPIYIRGDPSKLGPVTPRRFPQVLAGDRQEPIGQRTGQSGRLELARWIANPNNPLTARVMVNRIWQFHFGRGLVRTPNNFGSRGGRPSHPQLLDYLADRFVKSRWSLKSMHRLVMNSATYQQDSAKTSSRQRRVDPDNVFLGRFSTRRLTAEELHDSLQAVSGRPGKRAVYTRVGHEYVTLGASLFDGPATGTIVPIRTESTTAPQGLYMMNDEFVVSASRSLAEQLAKRSDSDELQIRLAYELVYGRVAGLREIEAGRAFLATRPADQRWVYFQVLLCSNEFMYLD
;
A
#
# COMPACT_ATOMS: atom_id res chain seq x y z
N MET A 1 -77.23 -22.29 -5.37
CA MET A 1 -78.06 -22.42 -4.15
C MET A 1 -77.34 -23.34 -3.14
N ASN A 2 -77.52 -23.08 -1.84
CA ASN A 2 -77.74 -24.00 -0.69
C ASN A 2 -77.23 -25.47 -0.75
N ARG A 3 -76.72 -26.11 0.32
CA ARG A 3 -76.47 -25.76 1.76
C ARG A 3 -75.42 -26.78 2.31
N LYS A 4 -74.46 -26.41 3.19
CA LYS A 4 -74.45 -26.45 4.69
C LYS A 4 -74.80 -27.83 5.31
N THR A 5 -74.18 -28.38 6.37
CA THR A 5 -73.07 -28.00 7.32
C THR A 5 -72.58 -29.29 8.05
N ALA A 6 -71.30 -29.52 8.40
CA ALA A 6 -70.53 -29.11 9.61
C ALA A 6 -71.14 -29.58 10.97
N HIS A 7 -70.42 -30.00 12.03
CA HIS A 7 -68.97 -30.11 12.40
C HIS A 7 -68.74 -31.49 13.10
N SER A 8 -67.59 -31.96 13.65
CA SER A 8 -66.19 -31.49 13.91
C SER A 8 -65.22 -32.72 13.78
N GLY A 9 -63.94 -32.79 14.22
CA GLY A 9 -63.07 -31.97 15.09
C GLY A 9 -61.59 -32.43 15.09
N ILE A 10 -60.84 -32.25 16.20
CA ILE A 10 -59.35 -32.38 16.37
C ILE A 10 -59.04 -33.17 17.68
N GLY A 11 -57.96 -33.95 17.86
CA GLY A 11 -56.87 -34.40 16.96
C GLY A 11 -55.70 -35.09 17.71
N PHE A 12 -55.17 -36.18 17.16
CA PHE A 12 -54.07 -37.05 17.69
C PHE A 12 -52.71 -36.75 16.98
N ARG A 13 -51.50 -37.29 17.26
CA ARG A 13 -50.83 -38.32 18.13
C ARG A 13 -49.28 -38.01 18.05
N ALA A 14 -48.29 -38.66 18.68
CA ALA A 14 -48.02 -39.37 19.94
C ALA A 14 -46.50 -39.79 19.92
N LEU A 15 -45.92 -40.37 20.98
CA LEU A 15 -44.48 -40.69 21.04
C LEU A 15 -44.15 -42.03 21.75
N ALA A 16 -43.01 -42.63 21.38
CA ALA A 16 -42.20 -43.62 22.12
C ALA A 16 -42.66 -45.10 22.21
N ALA A 17 -41.75 -45.93 22.78
CA ALA A 17 -41.78 -47.40 22.97
C ALA A 17 -41.51 -48.27 21.71
N TYR A 18 -40.72 -49.35 21.75
CA TYR A 18 -39.84 -49.90 22.81
C TYR A 18 -38.68 -50.75 22.19
N CYS A 19 -37.72 -51.20 22.99
CA CYS A 19 -36.61 -52.07 22.56
C CYS A 19 -36.96 -53.57 22.67
N LEU A 20 -36.38 -54.44 21.82
CA LEU A 20 -35.55 -55.59 22.23
C LEU A 20 -35.00 -56.45 21.07
N LEU A 21 -33.99 -57.25 21.43
CA LEU A 21 -33.19 -58.20 20.65
C LEU A 21 -33.91 -59.07 19.60
N CYS A 22 -33.26 -59.22 18.44
CA CYS A 22 -32.93 -60.54 17.86
C CYS A 22 -31.75 -60.43 16.87
N ALA A 23 -30.84 -61.39 16.90
CA ALA A 23 -29.77 -61.50 15.91
C ALA A 23 -30.17 -62.48 14.80
N PHE A 24 -30.08 -62.05 13.54
CA PHE A 24 -30.15 -62.93 12.37
C PHE A 24 -29.04 -62.58 11.40
N ALA A 25 -28.27 -63.57 10.97
CA ALA A 25 -27.14 -63.37 10.08
C ALA A 25 -27.61 -63.19 8.64
N VAL A 26 -27.64 -61.95 8.15
CA VAL A 26 -27.66 -61.70 6.71
C VAL A 26 -26.23 -61.86 6.20
N VAL A 27 -25.93 -63.02 5.62
CA VAL A 27 -24.69 -63.22 4.86
C VAL A 27 -24.79 -62.39 3.59
N VAL A 28 -24.29 -61.16 3.65
CA VAL A 28 -24.04 -60.34 2.47
C VAL A 28 -22.86 -60.97 1.74
N CYS A 29 -23.14 -61.70 0.66
CA CYS A 29 -22.10 -62.14 -0.26
C CYS A 29 -21.46 -60.91 -0.91
N CYS A 30 -20.34 -60.45 -0.37
CA CYS A 30 -19.50 -59.49 -1.06
C CYS A 30 -19.00 -60.14 -2.36
N GLU A 31 -19.33 -59.57 -3.51
CA GLU A 31 -18.60 -59.86 -4.74
C GLU A 31 -17.12 -59.53 -4.51
N GLU A 32 -16.22 -60.52 -4.67
CA GLU A 32 -14.79 -60.25 -4.63
C GLU A 32 -14.40 -59.40 -5.85
N GLY A 33 -14.42 -58.08 -5.65
CA GLY A 33 -13.92 -57.13 -6.63
C GLY A 33 -12.47 -57.44 -6.99
N GLU A 34 -12.25 -57.67 -8.28
CA GLU A 34 -10.96 -57.92 -8.95
C GLU A 34 -9.80 -57.14 -8.28
N LYS A 35 -8.97 -57.87 -7.51
CA LYS A 35 -7.94 -57.29 -6.65
C LYS A 35 -6.86 -56.61 -7.54
N PRO A 36 -6.52 -55.34 -7.29
CA PRO A 36 -5.64 -54.58 -8.18
C PRO A 36 -4.23 -55.17 -8.20
N ASP A 37 -3.65 -55.30 -9.39
CA ASP A 37 -2.30 -55.84 -9.54
C ASP A 37 -1.24 -54.82 -9.08
N LEU A 38 -0.83 -54.96 -7.82
CA LEU A 38 0.14 -54.09 -7.16
C LEU A 38 1.56 -54.21 -7.75
N THR A 39 1.87 -55.26 -8.52
CA THR A 39 3.22 -55.43 -9.13
C THR A 39 3.48 -54.39 -10.23
N LYS A 40 2.42 -53.76 -10.76
CA LYS A 40 2.47 -52.69 -11.76
C LYS A 40 2.66 -51.29 -11.16
N LEU A 41 2.83 -51.16 -9.84
CA LEU A 41 3.06 -49.87 -9.19
C LEU A 41 4.51 -49.40 -9.31
N ALA A 42 4.69 -48.16 -9.76
CA ALA A 42 5.99 -47.48 -9.66
C ALA A 42 6.45 -47.39 -8.19
N PRO A 43 7.76 -47.44 -7.89
CA PRO A 43 8.26 -47.27 -6.52
C PRO A 43 7.88 -45.89 -5.96
N GLY A 44 7.59 -45.83 -4.66
CA GLY A 44 7.40 -44.57 -3.95
C GLY A 44 8.72 -43.82 -3.78
N VAL A 45 8.67 -42.47 -3.78
CA VAL A 45 9.85 -41.65 -3.49
C VAL A 45 10.25 -41.81 -2.03
N THR A 46 11.46 -42.33 -1.79
CA THR A 46 12.03 -42.60 -0.45
C THR A 46 12.60 -41.35 0.23
N GLY A 47 12.99 -40.33 -0.55
CA GLY A 47 13.38 -39.02 -0.03
C GLY A 47 12.18 -38.22 0.48
N LYS A 48 12.43 -37.27 1.39
CA LYS A 48 11.39 -36.39 1.95
C LYS A 48 10.65 -35.64 0.83
N VAL A 49 9.34 -35.86 0.70
CA VAL A 49 8.50 -35.19 -0.29
C VAL A 49 8.03 -33.84 0.22
N ASP A 50 8.27 -32.76 -0.53
CA ASP A 50 7.70 -31.44 -0.25
C ASP A 50 6.31 -31.29 -0.89
N PHE A 51 5.31 -31.05 -0.03
CA PHE A 51 3.93 -30.88 -0.48
C PHE A 51 3.78 -29.76 -1.51
N LYS A 52 4.43 -28.60 -1.30
CA LYS A 52 4.15 -27.37 -2.06
C LYS A 52 4.72 -27.41 -3.49
N SER A 53 5.88 -28.03 -3.68
CA SER A 53 6.55 -28.11 -4.98
C SER A 53 6.27 -29.42 -5.73
N GLN A 54 5.99 -30.53 -5.03
CA GLN A 54 5.85 -31.85 -5.65
C GLN A 54 4.42 -32.39 -5.65
N VAL A 55 3.61 -32.11 -4.61
CA VAL A 55 2.27 -32.73 -4.44
C VAL A 55 1.13 -31.78 -4.87
N GLU A 56 1.19 -30.51 -4.45
CA GLU A 56 0.21 -29.47 -4.76
C GLU A 56 -0.04 -29.33 -6.28
N PRO A 57 0.97 -29.34 -7.18
CA PRO A 57 0.74 -29.32 -8.63
C PRO A 57 -0.04 -30.55 -9.15
N LEU A 58 0.09 -31.71 -8.51
CA LEU A 58 -0.60 -32.94 -8.90
C LEU A 58 -2.05 -32.91 -8.45
N LEU A 59 -2.31 -32.56 -7.18
CA LEU A 59 -3.67 -32.46 -6.63
C LEU A 59 -4.49 -31.37 -7.33
N LEU A 60 -3.88 -30.25 -7.74
CA LEU A 60 -4.54 -29.21 -8.52
C LEU A 60 -5.04 -29.69 -9.90
N ARG A 61 -4.44 -30.75 -10.49
CA ARG A 61 -4.98 -31.41 -11.71
C ARG A 61 -6.32 -32.12 -11.42
N CYS A 62 -6.51 -32.62 -10.20
CA CYS A 62 -7.67 -33.40 -9.78
C CYS A 62 -8.83 -32.52 -9.26
N VAL A 63 -8.52 -31.45 -8.52
CA VAL A 63 -9.48 -30.51 -7.91
C VAL A 63 -10.54 -29.99 -8.89
N ARG A 64 -10.22 -29.84 -10.18
CA ARG A 64 -11.17 -29.42 -11.23
C ARG A 64 -12.45 -30.29 -11.34
N CYS A 65 -12.40 -31.53 -10.86
CA CYS A 65 -13.54 -32.46 -10.81
C CYS A 65 -13.83 -33.01 -9.39
N HIS A 66 -12.98 -32.70 -8.41
CA HIS A 66 -12.99 -33.19 -7.04
C HIS A 66 -12.56 -32.06 -6.08
N GLY A 67 -13.32 -30.97 -6.05
CA GLY A 67 -13.05 -29.77 -5.27
C GLY A 67 -14.33 -29.05 -4.88
N GLU A 68 -14.21 -27.79 -4.41
CA GLU A 68 -15.28 -27.07 -3.72
C GLU A 68 -16.64 -27.11 -4.45
N GLU A 69 -16.63 -26.76 -5.74
CA GLU A 69 -17.81 -26.68 -6.60
C GLU A 69 -18.27 -28.03 -7.18
N LYS A 70 -17.41 -29.07 -7.18
CA LYS A 70 -17.63 -30.34 -7.91
C LYS A 70 -16.98 -31.52 -7.20
N ALA A 71 -17.79 -32.39 -6.63
CA ALA A 71 -17.36 -33.62 -5.96
C ALA A 71 -17.85 -34.85 -6.74
N LYS A 72 -17.10 -35.29 -7.78
CA LYS A 72 -17.48 -36.50 -8.52
C LYS A 72 -17.27 -37.76 -7.67
N GLY A 73 -18.30 -38.59 -7.54
CA GLY A 73 -18.27 -39.78 -6.69
C GLY A 73 -18.08 -39.44 -5.21
N GLY A 74 -18.71 -38.35 -4.75
CA GLY A 74 -18.59 -37.77 -3.39
C GLY A 74 -17.24 -37.15 -3.07
N LEU A 75 -16.19 -37.58 -3.75
CA LEU A 75 -14.80 -37.30 -3.43
C LEU A 75 -14.43 -35.83 -3.67
N ARG A 76 -13.89 -35.22 -2.62
CA ARG A 76 -13.23 -33.90 -2.65
C ARG A 76 -11.76 -34.06 -2.25
N LEU A 77 -10.88 -33.38 -2.98
CA LEU A 77 -9.42 -33.43 -2.82
C LEU A 77 -8.84 -32.05 -2.48
N HIS A 78 -9.70 -31.07 -2.15
CA HIS A 78 -9.30 -29.67 -1.99
C HIS A 78 -8.89 -29.27 -0.57
N ARG A 79 -9.10 -30.13 0.42
CA ARG A 79 -8.63 -29.99 1.82
C ARG A 79 -8.19 -31.35 2.36
N ARG A 80 -7.33 -31.37 3.38
CA ARG A 80 -6.79 -32.61 3.96
C ARG A 80 -7.88 -33.46 4.63
N GLU A 81 -8.79 -32.79 5.32
CA GLU A 81 -9.87 -33.41 6.12
C GLU A 81 -10.85 -34.14 5.20
N GLU A 82 -11.17 -33.55 4.05
CA GLU A 82 -12.07 -34.14 3.06
C GLU A 82 -11.41 -35.28 2.26
N LEU A 83 -10.12 -35.15 1.93
CA LEU A 83 -9.32 -36.23 1.34
C LEU A 83 -9.35 -37.49 2.22
N LEU A 84 -9.28 -37.30 3.55
CA LEU A 84 -9.34 -38.37 4.55
C LEU A 84 -10.77 -38.91 4.74
N ALA A 85 -11.80 -38.05 4.65
CA ALA A 85 -13.20 -38.49 4.67
C ALA A 85 -13.57 -39.35 3.45
N GLY A 86 -12.95 -39.12 2.29
CA GLY A 86 -13.10 -39.93 1.09
C GLY A 86 -14.23 -39.48 0.15
N GLY A 87 -14.95 -40.44 -0.42
CA GLY A 87 -16.09 -40.20 -1.31
C GLY A 87 -17.20 -41.25 -1.13
N ASP A 88 -18.12 -41.34 -2.08
CA ASP A 88 -19.33 -42.21 -1.99
C ASP A 88 -19.00 -43.69 -1.71
N ASN A 89 -17.82 -44.14 -2.15
CA ASN A 89 -17.34 -45.51 -1.98
C ASN A 89 -16.46 -45.69 -0.71
N GLY A 90 -16.37 -44.69 0.18
CA GLY A 90 -15.52 -44.67 1.38
C GLY A 90 -14.15 -44.01 1.20
N ALA A 91 -13.23 -44.25 2.15
CA ALA A 91 -11.89 -43.65 2.19
C ALA A 91 -11.04 -43.96 0.93
N VAL A 92 -10.38 -42.95 0.36
CA VAL A 92 -9.59 -43.12 -0.88
C VAL A 92 -8.08 -43.21 -0.65
N VAL A 93 -7.60 -42.83 0.53
CA VAL A 93 -6.20 -42.91 0.92
C VAL A 93 -6.10 -43.51 2.33
N ILE A 94 -5.11 -44.37 2.51
CA ILE A 94 -4.69 -44.93 3.80
C ILE A 94 -3.35 -44.28 4.13
N SER A 95 -3.29 -43.49 5.20
CA SER A 95 -2.07 -42.78 5.60
C SER A 95 -1.00 -43.78 6.03
N GLY A 96 0.18 -43.75 5.42
CA GLY A 96 1.23 -44.75 5.62
C GLY A 96 1.12 -46.00 4.72
N ASP A 97 0.09 -46.11 3.89
CA ASP A 97 -0.04 -47.20 2.91
C ASP A 97 -0.52 -46.69 1.54
N SER A 98 0.44 -46.35 0.68
CA SER A 98 0.18 -46.00 -0.71
C SER A 98 -0.08 -47.20 -1.64
N ALA A 99 0.05 -48.44 -1.15
CA ALA A 99 -0.22 -49.65 -1.93
C ALA A 99 -1.68 -50.11 -1.80
N GLY A 100 -2.32 -49.97 -0.64
CA GLY A 100 -3.76 -50.16 -0.44
C GLY A 100 -4.62 -48.93 -0.79
N SER A 101 -4.01 -47.74 -0.89
CA SER A 101 -4.70 -46.48 -1.23
C SER A 101 -5.37 -46.49 -2.62
N ARG A 102 -6.71 -46.52 -2.66
CA ARG A 102 -7.51 -46.52 -3.90
C ARG A 102 -7.29 -45.32 -4.83
N LEU A 103 -6.88 -44.16 -4.28
CA LEU A 103 -6.43 -43.02 -5.06
C LEU A 103 -5.26 -43.39 -5.99
N VAL A 104 -4.31 -44.18 -5.49
CA VAL A 104 -3.14 -44.66 -6.24
C VAL A 104 -3.58 -45.67 -7.30
N HIS A 105 -4.44 -46.63 -6.97
CA HIS A 105 -4.99 -47.58 -7.95
C HIS A 105 -5.67 -46.86 -9.13
N ALA A 106 -6.44 -45.81 -8.84
CA ALA A 106 -7.17 -45.05 -9.84
C ALA A 106 -6.26 -44.24 -10.78
N VAL A 107 -5.19 -43.60 -10.27
CA VAL A 107 -4.23 -42.85 -11.13
C VAL A 107 -3.23 -43.76 -11.84
N ALA A 108 -2.88 -44.91 -11.25
CA ALA A 108 -2.04 -45.95 -11.85
C ALA A 108 -2.82 -46.89 -12.80
N ALA A 109 -4.14 -46.73 -12.89
CA ALA A 109 -5.02 -47.49 -13.79
C ALA A 109 -5.05 -49.02 -13.54
N LEU A 110 -4.99 -49.46 -12.27
CA LEU A 110 -4.90 -50.87 -11.87
C LEU A 110 -6.24 -51.63 -11.82
N GLY A 111 -7.35 -50.99 -12.22
CA GLY A 111 -8.67 -51.59 -12.16
C GLY A 111 -9.70 -50.78 -12.96
N LYS A 112 -10.98 -51.14 -12.82
CA LYS A 112 -12.09 -50.61 -13.65
C LYS A 112 -12.30 -49.09 -13.50
N LEU A 113 -11.97 -48.51 -12.34
CA LEU A 113 -11.97 -47.07 -12.11
C LEU A 113 -10.60 -46.47 -12.45
N VAL A 114 -10.54 -45.59 -13.46
CA VAL A 114 -9.29 -44.96 -13.90
C VAL A 114 -9.41 -43.44 -14.00
N MET A 115 -8.42 -42.73 -13.47
CA MET A 115 -8.36 -41.26 -13.43
C MET A 115 -7.20 -40.69 -14.27
N PRO A 116 -7.45 -39.62 -15.06
CA PRO A 116 -8.76 -39.08 -15.42
C PRO A 116 -9.50 -39.99 -16.44
N PRO A 117 -10.84 -40.07 -16.36
CA PRO A 117 -11.62 -40.92 -17.24
C PRO A 117 -11.52 -40.47 -18.70
N GLY A 118 -11.35 -41.43 -19.61
CA GLY A 118 -11.31 -41.22 -21.07
C GLY A 118 -10.09 -40.44 -21.61
N LYS A 119 -9.17 -39.95 -20.76
CA LYS A 119 -8.09 -39.03 -21.16
C LYS A 119 -6.70 -39.57 -20.83
N LYS A 120 -6.23 -40.51 -21.66
CA LYS A 120 -4.89 -41.12 -21.53
C LYS A 120 -3.78 -40.05 -21.56
N ASP A 121 -3.96 -38.98 -22.34
CA ASP A 121 -3.10 -37.80 -22.45
C ASP A 121 -2.89 -37.02 -21.15
N ARG A 122 -3.73 -37.23 -20.12
CA ARG A 122 -3.72 -36.44 -18.88
C ARG A 122 -3.54 -37.26 -17.61
N ARG A 123 -3.19 -38.54 -17.75
CA ARG A 123 -2.78 -39.40 -16.62
C ARG A 123 -1.51 -38.87 -15.96
N LEU A 124 -1.24 -39.34 -14.76
CA LEU A 124 0.04 -39.10 -14.09
C LEU A 124 1.11 -40.01 -14.71
N THR A 125 2.33 -39.50 -14.82
CA THR A 125 3.50 -40.33 -15.18
C THR A 125 3.90 -41.24 -14.01
N ALA A 126 4.71 -42.27 -14.29
CA ALA A 126 5.22 -43.16 -13.24
C ALA A 126 5.97 -42.40 -12.12
N ALA A 127 6.70 -41.33 -12.46
CA ALA A 127 7.37 -40.47 -11.49
C ALA A 127 6.39 -39.65 -10.63
N GLU A 128 5.35 -39.07 -11.23
CA GLU A 128 4.30 -38.35 -10.50
C GLU A 128 3.50 -39.29 -9.57
N ILE A 129 3.29 -40.54 -9.98
CA ILE A 129 2.67 -41.58 -9.14
C ILE A 129 3.61 -41.95 -7.97
N GLY A 130 4.92 -42.08 -8.22
CA GLY A 130 5.93 -42.31 -7.17
C GLY A 130 5.99 -41.17 -6.14
N VAL A 131 5.81 -39.92 -6.56
CA VAL A 131 5.70 -38.74 -5.67
C VAL A 131 4.44 -38.83 -4.80
N LEU A 132 3.27 -39.12 -5.38
CA LEU A 132 2.05 -39.30 -4.60
C LEU A 132 2.17 -40.47 -3.61
N ARG A 133 2.80 -41.58 -4.02
CA ARG A 133 3.05 -42.73 -3.16
C ARG A 133 3.92 -42.35 -1.96
N GLY A 134 5.11 -41.80 -2.21
CA GLY A 134 6.01 -41.33 -1.16
C GLY A 134 5.35 -40.33 -0.19
N TRP A 135 4.48 -39.45 -0.67
CA TRP A 135 3.72 -38.52 0.19
C TRP A 135 2.64 -39.19 1.06
N ILE A 136 1.95 -40.19 0.53
CA ILE A 136 0.99 -41.00 1.30
C ILE A 136 1.72 -41.82 2.38
N ASP A 137 2.83 -42.47 1.99
CA ASP A 137 3.67 -43.28 2.88
C ASP A 137 4.32 -42.42 3.99
N GLN A 138 4.68 -41.17 3.68
CA GLN A 138 5.20 -40.18 4.63
C GLN A 138 4.10 -39.44 5.44
N GLY A 139 2.90 -40.02 5.56
CA GLY A 139 1.88 -39.59 6.52
C GLY A 139 1.01 -38.40 6.10
N LEU A 140 0.92 -38.10 4.79
CA LEU A 140 0.06 -37.05 4.24
C LEU A 140 0.32 -35.68 4.87
N SER A 141 1.58 -35.25 4.80
CA SER A 141 2.02 -33.92 5.22
C SER A 141 1.29 -32.84 4.42
N TRP A 142 0.64 -31.91 5.11
CA TRP A 142 -0.17 -30.84 4.51
C TRP A 142 0.06 -29.54 5.30
N PRO A 143 0.25 -28.39 4.65
CA PRO A 143 0.59 -27.14 5.33
C PRO A 143 -0.66 -26.47 5.93
N GLY A 144 -1.07 -26.93 7.11
CA GLY A 144 -2.19 -26.36 7.87
C GLY A 144 -3.55 -26.55 7.20
N ASP A 145 -4.42 -25.55 7.28
CA ASP A 145 -5.77 -25.50 6.72
C ASP A 145 -5.82 -25.22 5.20
N ARG A 146 -4.68 -25.37 4.50
CA ARG A 146 -4.52 -24.94 3.09
C ARG A 146 -5.53 -25.59 2.16
N GLN A 147 -6.46 -24.79 1.64
CA GLN A 147 -7.33 -25.20 0.54
C GLN A 147 -6.57 -25.17 -0.81
N LEU A 148 -6.78 -26.19 -1.64
CA LEU A 148 -6.26 -26.30 -3.01
C LEU A 148 -7.36 -25.96 -4.03
N GLY A 149 -7.32 -24.74 -4.59
CA GLY A 149 -8.29 -24.29 -5.59
C GLY A 149 -9.69 -24.02 -5.03
N GLY A 150 -10.58 -23.55 -5.90
CA GLY A 150 -11.74 -22.75 -5.52
C GLY A 150 -11.52 -21.27 -5.90
N LYS A 151 -12.47 -20.39 -5.57
CA LYS A 151 -12.27 -18.94 -5.70
C LYS A 151 -11.25 -18.46 -4.64
N GLY A 152 -10.67 -17.28 -4.84
CA GLY A 152 -9.82 -16.64 -3.82
C GLY A 152 -10.53 -16.54 -2.46
N ALA A 153 -9.75 -16.47 -1.37
CA ALA A 153 -10.26 -16.66 0.00
C ALA A 153 -11.53 -15.83 0.27
N SER A 154 -12.61 -16.47 0.75
CA SER A 154 -13.93 -15.84 0.76
C SER A 154 -13.91 -14.46 1.45
N SER A 155 -14.54 -13.47 0.81
CA SER A 155 -14.46 -12.06 1.20
C SER A 155 -14.89 -11.80 2.65
N ALA A 156 -15.81 -12.61 3.16
CA ALA A 156 -16.25 -12.63 4.56
C ALA A 156 -15.09 -12.75 5.58
N GLY A 157 -14.00 -13.45 5.23
CA GLY A 157 -12.84 -13.65 6.10
C GLY A 157 -11.85 -12.48 6.15
N LEU A 158 -11.82 -11.61 5.12
CA LEU A 158 -10.76 -10.63 4.95
C LEU A 158 -11.05 -9.30 5.66
N TRP A 159 -10.23 -8.99 6.66
CA TRP A 159 -10.43 -7.86 7.58
C TRP A 159 -10.62 -6.51 6.87
N ALA A 160 -9.84 -6.27 5.80
CA ALA A 160 -9.82 -4.99 5.08
C ALA A 160 -11.04 -4.76 4.17
N PHE A 161 -11.77 -5.82 3.80
CA PHE A 161 -12.96 -5.74 2.96
C PHE A 161 -14.25 -5.60 3.76
N ARG A 162 -14.19 -5.80 5.07
CA ARG A 162 -15.30 -5.51 5.99
C ARG A 162 -15.45 -3.99 6.13
N PRO A 163 -16.68 -3.44 6.26
CA PRO A 163 -16.90 -2.02 6.54
C PRO A 163 -16.07 -1.49 7.72
N VAL A 164 -15.81 -0.18 7.74
CA VAL A 164 -15.14 0.48 8.88
C VAL A 164 -16.03 0.39 10.12
N LYS A 165 -15.52 -0.23 11.20
CA LYS A 165 -16.25 -0.40 12.44
C LYS A 165 -16.12 0.86 13.30
N LYS A 166 -17.26 1.48 13.65
CA LYS A 166 -17.32 2.50 14.71
C LYS A 166 -16.77 1.90 16.00
N THR A 167 -15.71 2.51 16.52
CA THR A 167 -14.92 2.02 17.65
C THR A 167 -14.71 3.16 18.63
N GLU A 168 -15.19 2.99 19.86
CA GLU A 168 -14.94 3.98 20.91
C GLU A 168 -13.56 3.76 21.55
N PRO A 169 -12.91 4.83 22.06
CA PRO A 169 -11.60 4.72 22.69
C PRO A 169 -11.69 3.93 24.02
N PRO A 170 -10.71 3.07 24.35
CA PRO A 170 -10.70 2.33 25.60
C PRO A 170 -10.79 3.26 26.81
N VAL A 171 -11.58 2.88 27.82
CA VAL A 171 -11.51 3.51 29.14
C VAL A 171 -10.28 2.96 29.86
N ALA A 172 -9.50 3.85 30.47
CA ALA A 172 -8.34 3.49 31.27
C ALA A 172 -8.41 4.23 32.61
N GLU A 173 -8.71 3.49 33.68
CA GLU A 173 -8.70 4.03 35.03
C GLU A 173 -7.28 4.47 35.42
N GLY A 174 -7.17 5.59 36.15
CA GLY A 174 -5.90 6.19 36.54
C GLY A 174 -5.05 6.73 35.37
N ASP A 175 -5.60 6.89 34.17
CA ASP A 175 -4.85 7.38 33.01
C ASP A 175 -4.63 8.90 33.04
N SER A 176 -3.41 9.29 33.41
CA SER A 176 -2.89 10.67 33.36
C SER A 176 -1.98 10.93 32.15
N TRP A 177 -1.80 9.96 31.25
CA TRP A 177 -0.90 10.07 30.09
C TRP A 177 -1.65 10.45 28.81
N SER A 178 -2.83 9.88 28.58
CA SER A 178 -3.56 10.07 27.32
C SER A 178 -4.08 11.49 27.15
N ARG A 179 -3.56 12.21 26.14
CA ARG A 179 -4.03 13.54 25.75
C ARG A 179 -5.25 13.47 24.84
N ASN A 180 -5.32 12.47 23.97
CA ASN A 180 -6.44 12.29 23.06
C ASN A 180 -6.77 10.80 22.81
N PRO A 181 -7.87 10.47 22.12
CA PRO A 181 -8.28 9.10 21.82
C PRO A 181 -7.24 8.16 21.23
N ILE A 182 -6.27 8.64 20.44
CA ILE A 182 -5.15 7.83 19.93
C ILE A 182 -4.42 7.16 21.11
N ASP A 183 -4.05 7.97 22.10
CA ASP A 183 -3.25 7.55 23.23
C ASP A 183 -3.91 6.43 24.03
N ARG A 184 -5.25 6.45 24.16
CA ARG A 184 -6.00 5.40 24.86
C ARG A 184 -5.92 4.04 24.16
N PHE A 185 -5.90 4.00 22.82
CA PHE A 185 -5.67 2.76 22.07
C PHE A 185 -4.22 2.27 22.21
N ILE A 186 -3.24 3.18 22.18
CA ILE A 186 -1.82 2.84 22.31
C ILE A 186 -1.48 2.38 23.74
N LEU A 187 -1.95 3.09 24.77
CA LEU A 187 -1.79 2.73 26.18
C LEU A 187 -2.47 1.41 26.52
N SER A 188 -3.67 1.16 25.98
CA SER A 188 -4.33 -0.14 26.12
C SER A 188 -3.48 -1.27 25.52
N ARG A 189 -2.88 -1.06 24.34
CA ARG A 189 -1.99 -2.05 23.72
C ARG A 189 -0.69 -2.26 24.51
N MET A 190 -0.05 -1.20 24.98
CA MET A 190 1.16 -1.29 25.82
C MET A 190 0.88 -2.01 27.15
N LYS A 191 -0.22 -1.68 27.83
CA LYS A 191 -0.62 -2.34 29.08
C LYS A 191 -0.81 -3.86 28.91
N MET A 192 -1.40 -4.30 27.78
CA MET A 192 -1.55 -5.74 27.46
C MET A 192 -0.21 -6.49 27.28
N GLU A 193 0.87 -5.80 26.93
CA GLU A 193 2.22 -6.38 26.77
C GLU A 193 3.12 -6.16 28.01
N GLY A 194 2.58 -5.58 29.08
CA GLY A 194 3.35 -5.19 30.27
C GLY A 194 4.40 -4.12 29.96
N LEU A 195 4.02 -3.13 29.15
CA LEU A 195 4.84 -2.00 28.70
C LEU A 195 4.25 -0.67 29.19
N ALA A 196 5.10 0.36 29.18
CA ALA A 196 4.74 1.72 29.59
C ALA A 196 5.31 2.73 28.57
N PRO A 197 4.64 3.86 28.35
CA PRO A 197 5.12 4.90 27.45
C PRO A 197 6.42 5.53 27.96
N SER A 198 7.16 6.14 27.04
CA SER A 198 8.29 7.02 27.38
C SER A 198 7.76 8.37 27.91
N PRO A 199 8.56 9.13 28.68
CA PRO A 199 8.21 10.50 29.02
C PRO A 199 8.08 11.37 27.78
N GLU A 200 7.49 12.56 27.94
CA GLU A 200 7.47 13.58 26.89
C GLU A 200 8.90 14.07 26.57
N ALA A 201 9.15 14.36 25.29
CA ALA A 201 10.40 14.98 24.85
C ALA A 201 10.47 16.46 25.30
N ASP A 202 11.67 17.03 25.36
CA ASP A 202 11.82 18.45 25.72
C ASP A 202 11.34 19.39 24.59
N ARG A 203 11.18 20.67 24.93
CA ARG A 203 10.59 21.66 23.99
C ARG A 203 11.45 21.96 22.76
N TYR A 204 12.78 21.80 22.81
CA TYR A 204 13.64 21.97 21.63
C TYR A 204 13.45 20.79 20.67
N THR A 205 13.51 19.57 21.21
CA THR A 205 13.25 18.33 20.47
C THR A 205 11.86 18.35 19.81
N LEU A 206 10.81 18.72 20.56
CA LEU A 206 9.45 18.80 20.05
C LEU A 206 9.27 19.80 18.89
N ILE A 207 9.89 20.99 18.93
CA ILE A 207 9.79 21.94 17.81
C ILE A 207 10.66 21.53 16.61
N ARG A 208 11.83 20.93 16.83
CA ARG A 208 12.65 20.35 15.75
C ARG A 208 11.86 19.27 15.00
N ARG A 209 11.27 18.32 15.74
CA ARG A 209 10.40 17.24 15.23
C ARG A 209 9.23 17.77 14.44
N LEU A 210 8.41 18.63 15.04
CA LEU A 210 7.22 19.18 14.39
C LEU A 210 7.53 20.02 13.14
N SER A 211 8.64 20.76 13.14
CA SER A 211 9.06 21.58 11.99
C SER A 211 9.48 20.70 10.81
N LEU A 212 10.33 19.69 11.04
CA LEU A 212 10.79 18.77 10.00
C LEU A 212 9.66 17.89 9.47
N ASP A 213 8.85 17.30 10.33
CA ASP A 213 7.72 16.47 9.90
C ASP A 213 6.67 17.26 9.11
N LEU A 214 6.25 18.43 9.58
CA LEU A 214 5.19 19.19 8.91
C LEU A 214 5.68 20.10 7.79
N THR A 215 6.96 20.50 7.72
CA THR A 215 7.44 21.44 6.68
C THR A 215 8.69 20.99 5.94
N GLY A 216 9.41 19.99 6.43
CA GLY A 216 10.70 19.54 5.90
C GLY A 216 11.84 20.54 6.10
N LEU A 217 11.68 21.49 7.02
CA LEU A 217 12.63 22.57 7.30
C LEU A 217 12.94 22.64 8.80
N LEU A 218 14.17 23.04 9.13
CA LEU A 218 14.56 23.36 10.51
C LEU A 218 13.74 24.57 11.04
N PRO A 219 13.41 24.59 12.34
CA PRO A 219 12.73 25.74 12.94
C PRO A 219 13.68 26.93 13.03
N LYS A 220 13.20 28.15 12.73
CA LYS A 220 14.01 29.36 12.90
C LYS A 220 14.26 29.65 14.39
N PRO A 221 15.41 30.22 14.79
CA PRO A 221 15.71 30.53 16.19
C PRO A 221 14.62 31.35 16.91
N GLU A 222 13.93 32.24 16.20
CA GLU A 222 12.82 33.04 16.74
C GLU A 222 11.57 32.20 17.02
N GLN A 223 11.35 31.13 16.23
CA GLN A 223 10.27 30.17 16.46
C GLN A 223 10.61 29.25 17.65
N VAL A 224 11.89 28.85 17.76
CA VAL A 224 12.43 28.10 18.90
C VAL A 224 12.24 28.88 20.20
N ARG A 225 12.84 30.07 20.31
CA ARG A 225 12.73 30.93 21.51
C ARG A 225 11.28 31.12 21.94
N ARG A 226 10.43 31.62 21.03
CA ARG A 226 9.00 31.82 21.29
C ARG A 226 8.31 30.56 21.83
N PHE A 227 8.55 29.38 21.27
CA PHE A 227 7.91 28.15 21.75
C PHE A 227 8.50 27.63 23.06
N VAL A 228 9.80 27.77 23.28
CA VAL A 228 10.47 27.31 24.51
C VAL A 228 10.12 28.20 25.69
N GLU A 229 9.99 29.52 25.48
CA GLU A 229 9.61 30.52 26.48
C GLU A 229 8.12 30.45 26.84
N ASP A 230 7.22 30.31 25.85
CA ASP A 230 5.77 30.23 26.04
C ASP A 230 5.35 29.00 26.87
N LYS A 231 4.93 29.21 28.12
CA LYS A 231 4.49 28.16 29.04
C LYS A 231 2.97 27.94 29.07
N SER A 232 2.21 28.54 28.15
CA SER A 232 0.76 28.30 28.06
C SER A 232 0.46 26.83 27.72
N ALA A 233 -0.74 26.36 28.10
CA ALA A 233 -1.20 25.02 27.75
C ALA A 233 -1.44 24.89 26.23
N GLU A 234 -1.80 26.01 25.60
CA GLU A 234 -2.13 26.17 24.19
C GLU A 234 -0.89 26.23 23.29
N ALA A 235 0.30 26.52 23.84
CA ALA A 235 1.54 26.78 23.10
C ALA A 235 1.89 25.72 22.04
N TRP A 236 1.68 24.43 22.37
CA TRP A 236 1.89 23.33 21.44
C TRP A 236 0.84 23.31 20.33
N GLU A 237 -0.44 23.41 20.69
CA GLU A 237 -1.51 23.37 19.69
C GLU A 237 -1.44 24.59 18.74
N ASP A 238 -1.02 25.75 19.24
CA ASP A 238 -0.74 26.95 18.43
C ASP A 238 0.51 26.81 17.56
N LEU A 239 1.52 26.04 17.98
CA LEU A 239 2.64 25.67 17.11
C LEU A 239 2.17 24.73 15.98
N VAL A 240 1.40 23.69 16.30
CA VAL A 240 0.78 22.78 15.32
C VAL A 240 -0.12 23.54 14.34
N ARG A 241 -1.00 24.44 14.84
CA ARG A 241 -1.86 25.29 14.01
C ARG A 241 -1.06 26.19 13.06
N ARG A 242 0.07 26.75 13.50
CA ARG A 242 0.95 27.56 12.65
C ARG A 242 1.67 26.72 11.59
N MET A 243 2.26 25.58 11.96
CA MET A 243 2.97 24.72 11.01
C MET A 243 2.04 24.16 9.92
N LEU A 244 0.82 23.74 10.28
CA LEU A 244 -0.20 23.29 9.29
C LEU A 244 -0.74 24.42 8.40
N ARG A 245 -0.57 25.69 8.77
CA ARG A 245 -0.89 26.86 7.93
C ARG A 245 0.29 27.32 7.04
N SER A 246 1.49 26.77 7.25
CA SER A 246 2.66 27.09 6.44
C SER A 246 2.50 26.58 4.99
N PRO A 247 2.87 27.35 3.95
CA PRO A 247 2.90 26.85 2.57
C PRO A 247 3.89 25.68 2.39
N HIS A 248 4.88 25.57 3.28
CA HIS A 248 5.84 24.48 3.30
C HIS A 248 5.22 23.13 3.71
N PHE A 249 4.00 23.11 4.24
CA PHE A 249 3.25 21.88 4.49
C PHE A 249 2.93 21.14 3.19
N GLY A 250 2.27 21.81 2.24
CA GLY A 250 1.95 21.22 0.94
C GLY A 250 3.19 20.84 0.13
N GLU A 251 4.34 21.46 0.38
CA GLU A 251 5.62 21.06 -0.21
C GLU A 251 6.16 19.75 0.38
N ARG A 252 6.24 19.64 1.72
CA ARG A 252 6.71 18.44 2.43
C ARG A 252 5.79 17.24 2.20
N TRP A 253 4.49 17.46 2.26
CA TRP A 253 3.49 16.43 2.01
C TRP A 253 3.24 16.16 0.53
N GLY A 254 3.41 17.17 -0.33
CA GLY A 254 3.42 17.00 -1.78
C GLY A 254 4.57 16.09 -2.21
N ARG A 255 5.78 16.30 -1.71
CA ARG A 255 6.93 15.40 -1.92
C ARG A 255 6.58 13.95 -1.58
N TYR A 256 5.92 13.69 -0.46
CA TYR A 256 5.50 12.32 -0.10
C TYR A 256 4.43 11.76 -1.04
N TRP A 257 3.48 12.58 -1.49
CA TRP A 257 2.50 12.15 -2.49
C TRP A 257 3.13 11.85 -3.86
N LEU A 258 4.22 12.53 -4.22
CA LEU A 258 4.88 12.39 -5.52
C LEU A 258 5.64 11.06 -5.67
N ASP A 259 6.22 10.54 -4.57
CA ASP A 259 6.75 9.16 -4.48
C ASP A 259 5.67 8.11 -4.85
N LEU A 260 4.41 8.38 -4.47
CA LEU A 260 3.27 7.50 -4.69
C LEU A 260 2.63 7.69 -6.08
N ALA A 261 2.73 8.91 -6.62
CA ALA A 261 2.24 9.32 -7.93
C ALA A 261 3.16 8.90 -9.10
N ARG A 262 4.29 8.24 -8.81
CA ARG A 262 5.36 7.90 -9.77
C ARG A 262 5.98 9.13 -10.45
N TYR A 263 6.06 10.25 -9.74
CA TYR A 263 6.46 11.52 -10.36
C TYR A 263 7.87 11.45 -10.96
N ALA A 264 8.01 12.05 -12.14
CA ALA A 264 9.28 12.34 -12.79
C ALA A 264 9.10 13.54 -13.73
N ASP A 265 10.15 14.34 -13.92
CA ASP A 265 10.27 15.37 -14.95
C ASP A 265 10.90 14.81 -16.25
N SER A 266 11.07 13.49 -16.35
CA SER A 266 11.63 12.79 -17.51
C SER A 266 11.08 11.37 -17.65
N ASP A 267 11.29 10.76 -18.83
CA ASP A 267 10.55 9.58 -19.25
C ASP A 267 11.06 8.21 -18.77
N GLY A 268 12.36 8.07 -18.48
CA GLY A 268 12.95 6.91 -17.82
C GLY A 268 12.84 5.57 -18.56
N TYR A 269 12.54 5.58 -19.86
CA TYR A 269 12.37 4.38 -20.68
C TYR A 269 12.95 4.62 -22.09
N GLU A 270 13.97 3.84 -22.46
CA GLU A 270 14.85 3.96 -23.65
C GLU A 270 15.57 5.32 -23.86
N LYS A 271 14.89 6.46 -23.64
CA LYS A 271 15.41 7.83 -23.77
C LYS A 271 14.85 8.67 -22.63
N ASP A 272 15.68 9.31 -21.81
CA ASP A 272 15.19 10.09 -20.65
C ASP A 272 14.70 11.52 -21.03
N GLY A 273 13.82 11.58 -22.04
CA GLY A 273 13.26 12.82 -22.56
C GLY A 273 12.47 13.61 -21.50
N VAL A 274 12.51 14.94 -21.58
CA VAL A 274 11.79 15.84 -20.64
C VAL A 274 10.28 15.60 -20.73
N ARG A 275 9.61 15.35 -19.59
CA ARG A 275 8.13 15.30 -19.52
C ARG A 275 7.57 16.73 -19.60
N PRO A 276 6.96 17.16 -20.72
CA PRO A 276 6.51 18.54 -20.86
C PRO A 276 5.37 18.82 -19.89
N PHE A 277 5.48 19.92 -19.13
CA PHE A 277 4.46 20.38 -18.18
C PHE A 277 4.17 19.48 -16.96
N ALA A 278 4.96 18.41 -16.70
CA ALA A 278 4.76 17.53 -15.54
C ALA A 278 4.72 18.31 -14.21
N TRP A 279 5.57 19.33 -14.09
CA TRP A 279 5.64 20.27 -12.97
C TRP A 279 4.28 20.89 -12.58
N ARG A 280 3.32 21.01 -13.52
CA ARG A 280 1.98 21.52 -13.19
C ARG A 280 1.24 20.62 -12.23
N TYR A 281 1.39 19.29 -12.35
CA TYR A 281 0.78 18.33 -11.43
C TYR A 281 1.43 18.41 -10.05
N ARG A 282 2.76 18.47 -9.96
CA ARG A 282 3.49 18.72 -8.70
C ARG A 282 2.95 19.97 -8.01
N ASP A 283 2.91 21.09 -8.72
CA ASP A 283 2.47 22.37 -8.16
C ASP A 283 0.97 22.34 -7.80
N TRP A 284 0.14 21.57 -8.52
CA TRP A 284 -1.26 21.34 -8.15
C TRP A 284 -1.41 20.52 -6.87
N VAL A 285 -0.65 19.43 -6.72
CA VAL A 285 -0.63 18.63 -5.48
C VAL A 285 -0.21 19.50 -4.29
N ILE A 286 0.85 20.30 -4.44
CA ILE A 286 1.32 21.25 -3.41
C ILE A 286 0.23 22.27 -3.06
N ARG A 287 -0.49 22.83 -4.04
CA ARG A 287 -1.64 23.74 -3.81
C ARG A 287 -2.78 23.03 -3.08
N ALA A 288 -3.23 21.87 -3.56
CA ALA A 288 -4.37 21.14 -3.01
C ALA A 288 -4.15 20.73 -1.54
N LEU A 289 -2.95 20.25 -1.20
CA LEU A 289 -2.57 19.92 0.18
C LEU A 289 -2.45 21.17 1.06
N ASN A 290 -1.97 22.30 0.53
CA ASN A 290 -1.94 23.57 1.26
C ASN A 290 -3.34 24.15 1.50
N GLN A 291 -4.26 23.96 0.57
CA GLN A 291 -5.68 24.35 0.68
C GLN A 291 -6.49 23.38 1.57
N ASP A 292 -5.91 22.23 1.95
CA ASP A 292 -6.60 21.13 2.65
C ASP A 292 -7.84 20.65 1.88
N LEU A 293 -7.70 20.52 0.55
CA LEU A 293 -8.73 19.97 -0.34
C LEU A 293 -9.16 18.60 0.22
N PRO A 294 -10.46 18.40 0.54
CA PRO A 294 -10.98 17.15 1.08
C PRO A 294 -10.50 15.95 0.27
N TYR A 295 -9.97 14.92 0.95
CA TYR A 295 -9.30 13.82 0.27
C TYR A 295 -10.20 13.04 -0.70
N ASP A 296 -11.51 12.94 -0.42
CA ASP A 296 -12.49 12.41 -1.37
C ASP A 296 -12.51 13.22 -2.69
N GLN A 297 -12.49 14.56 -2.60
CA GLN A 297 -12.40 15.43 -3.76
C GLN A 297 -11.03 15.33 -4.42
N PHE A 298 -9.93 15.27 -3.66
CA PHE A 298 -8.57 15.10 -4.18
C PHE A 298 -8.40 13.78 -4.96
N VAL A 299 -9.08 12.70 -4.54
CA VAL A 299 -9.21 11.45 -5.32
C VAL A 299 -10.01 11.70 -6.60
N VAL A 300 -11.19 12.34 -6.51
CA VAL A 300 -12.04 12.56 -7.69
C VAL A 300 -11.37 13.44 -8.74
N HIS A 301 -10.63 14.48 -8.35
CA HIS A 301 -9.91 15.35 -9.28
C HIS A 301 -8.77 14.60 -9.98
N GLN A 302 -8.01 13.77 -9.27
CA GLN A 302 -6.91 13.00 -9.87
C GLN A 302 -7.38 11.93 -10.84
N LEU A 303 -8.56 11.33 -10.61
CA LEU A 303 -9.07 10.27 -11.45
C LEU A 303 -9.97 10.79 -12.59
N ALA A 304 -10.73 11.86 -12.35
CA ALA A 304 -11.80 12.34 -13.24
C ALA A 304 -11.96 13.87 -13.30
N GLY A 305 -10.93 14.65 -12.94
CA GLY A 305 -11.00 16.11 -12.86
C GLY A 305 -11.31 16.83 -14.17
N ASP A 306 -10.90 16.26 -15.31
CA ASP A 306 -11.26 16.74 -16.66
C ASP A 306 -12.75 16.56 -16.99
N LEU A 307 -13.46 15.69 -16.26
CA LEU A 307 -14.89 15.41 -16.40
C LEU A 307 -15.75 16.16 -15.36
N LEU A 308 -15.12 16.95 -14.49
CA LEU A 308 -15.85 17.80 -13.55
C LEU A 308 -16.27 19.11 -14.23
N PRO A 309 -17.48 19.62 -13.93
CA PRO A 309 -17.85 20.97 -14.35
C PRO A 309 -16.91 21.99 -13.69
N SER A 310 -16.65 23.09 -14.39
CA SER A 310 -15.99 24.26 -13.82
C SER A 310 -16.67 24.70 -12.51
N PRO A 311 -15.92 25.05 -11.45
CA PRO A 311 -16.49 25.56 -10.19
C PRO A 311 -17.39 26.80 -10.33
N THR A 312 -17.31 27.53 -11.44
CA THR A 312 -18.20 28.67 -11.75
C THR A 312 -19.47 28.27 -12.51
N GLY A 313 -19.62 27.00 -12.87
CA GLY A 313 -20.62 26.49 -13.80
C GLY A 313 -20.39 26.86 -15.28
N LYS A 314 -19.28 27.54 -15.62
CA LYS A 314 -19.00 28.04 -16.98
C LYS A 314 -17.53 27.81 -17.39
N GLY A 315 -17.31 27.63 -18.69
CA GLY A 315 -15.99 27.45 -19.31
C GLY A 315 -15.29 26.14 -18.92
N GLY A 316 -13.97 26.10 -19.12
CA GLY A 316 -13.14 24.94 -18.80
C GLY A 316 -12.69 24.92 -17.34
N TYR A 317 -12.17 23.77 -16.89
CA TYR A 317 -11.62 23.60 -15.55
C TYR A 317 -10.12 23.22 -15.57
N PRO A 318 -9.19 24.21 -15.53
CA PRO A 318 -7.75 23.96 -15.65
C PRO A 318 -7.17 23.04 -14.57
N ASP A 319 -7.51 23.26 -13.30
CA ASP A 319 -7.01 22.43 -12.20
C ASP A 319 -7.54 20.99 -12.29
N GLY A 320 -8.76 20.78 -12.78
CA GLY A 320 -9.31 19.46 -13.06
C GLY A 320 -8.49 18.69 -14.10
N VAL A 321 -8.15 19.33 -15.22
CA VAL A 321 -7.26 18.75 -16.23
C VAL A 321 -5.88 18.45 -15.65
N ILE A 322 -5.27 19.39 -14.92
CA ILE A 322 -3.92 19.23 -14.35
C ILE A 322 -3.88 18.07 -13.33
N ALA A 323 -4.91 17.92 -12.49
CA ALA A 323 -5.00 16.84 -11.50
C ALA A 323 -4.90 15.45 -12.13
N THR A 324 -5.47 15.26 -13.32
CA THR A 324 -5.42 13.97 -14.05
C THR A 324 -4.06 13.61 -14.63
N GLY A 325 -3.07 14.51 -14.54
CA GLY A 325 -1.68 14.24 -14.96
C GLY A 325 -1.09 12.96 -14.34
N VAL A 326 -1.58 12.53 -13.17
CA VAL A 326 -1.20 11.26 -12.52
C VAL A 326 -1.42 10.03 -13.40
N LEU A 327 -2.49 10.02 -14.21
CA LEU A 327 -2.80 8.93 -15.13
C LEU A 327 -1.93 8.95 -16.40
N ALA A 328 -1.22 10.07 -16.66
CA ALA A 328 -0.32 10.23 -17.80
C ALA A 328 1.18 10.08 -17.42
N MET A 329 1.51 9.87 -16.14
CA MET A 329 2.90 9.79 -15.64
C MET A 329 3.47 8.36 -15.49
N GLY A 330 2.77 7.33 -15.99
CA GLY A 330 3.40 6.03 -16.20
C GLY A 330 4.60 6.09 -17.15
N ASN A 331 5.49 5.11 -17.01
CA ASN A 331 6.58 4.87 -17.98
C ASN A 331 6.02 3.98 -19.09
N TYR A 332 6.18 4.38 -20.35
CA TYR A 332 5.59 3.71 -21.50
C TYR A 332 6.61 3.64 -22.64
N ASP A 333 6.54 2.59 -23.44
CA ASP A 333 7.32 2.46 -24.66
C ASP A 333 6.79 3.43 -25.74
N ASP A 334 7.60 4.44 -26.12
CA ASP A 334 7.20 5.40 -27.15
C ASP A 334 7.48 4.91 -28.58
N GLN A 335 8.22 3.80 -28.74
CA GLN A 335 8.55 3.19 -30.04
C GLN A 335 7.63 2.03 -30.43
N GLU A 336 7.02 1.34 -29.45
CA GLU A 336 6.18 0.14 -29.66
C GLU A 336 5.20 0.34 -30.82
N SER A 337 5.31 -0.55 -31.80
CA SER A 337 4.55 -0.58 -33.04
C SER A 337 3.25 -1.38 -32.93
N ASN A 338 3.19 -2.36 -32.03
CA ASN A 338 1.99 -3.07 -31.64
C ASN A 338 1.21 -2.23 -30.62
N LYS A 339 0.46 -1.25 -31.11
CA LYS A 339 -0.26 -0.29 -30.26
C LYS A 339 -1.25 -0.96 -29.27
N GLU A 340 -1.69 -2.18 -29.55
CA GLU A 340 -2.53 -2.98 -28.64
C GLU A 340 -1.78 -3.52 -27.41
N GLN A 341 -0.46 -3.73 -27.52
CA GLN A 341 0.43 -4.01 -26.38
C GLN A 341 0.64 -2.74 -25.57
N LEU A 342 1.02 -1.64 -26.23
CA LEU A 342 1.20 -0.32 -25.59
C LEU A 342 -0.04 0.10 -24.76
N TYR A 343 -1.26 -0.03 -25.29
CA TYR A 343 -2.45 0.30 -24.51
C TYR A 343 -2.68 -0.66 -23.35
N ALA A 344 -2.37 -1.96 -23.50
CA ALA A 344 -2.48 -2.93 -22.41
C ALA A 344 -1.53 -2.58 -21.25
N GLU A 345 -0.35 -2.05 -21.54
CA GLU A 345 0.63 -1.60 -20.56
C GLU A 345 0.25 -0.27 -19.89
N VAL A 346 -0.21 0.72 -20.67
CA VAL A 346 -0.79 1.97 -20.14
C VAL A 346 -1.95 1.69 -19.18
N ILE A 347 -2.80 0.71 -19.50
CA ILE A 347 -3.93 0.31 -18.67
C ILE A 347 -3.48 -0.42 -17.41
N ASP A 348 -2.51 -1.34 -17.52
CA ASP A 348 -1.98 -2.07 -16.35
C ASP A 348 -1.29 -1.11 -15.36
N ASP A 349 -0.52 -0.14 -15.89
CA ASP A 349 0.08 0.95 -15.13
C ASP A 349 -0.97 1.81 -14.40
N GLN A 350 -2.08 2.16 -15.07
CA GLN A 350 -3.18 2.90 -14.46
C GLN A 350 -3.96 2.07 -13.42
N ILE A 351 -4.16 0.76 -13.65
CA ILE A 351 -4.80 -0.14 -12.69
C ILE A 351 -3.92 -0.35 -11.45
N ASP A 352 -2.61 -0.56 -11.62
CA ASP A 352 -1.68 -0.78 -10.50
C ASP A 352 -1.59 0.48 -9.62
N LEU A 353 -1.48 1.67 -10.23
CA LEU A 353 -1.55 2.95 -9.52
C LEU A 353 -2.85 3.04 -8.72
N VAL A 354 -4.00 2.95 -9.38
CA VAL A 354 -5.28 3.28 -8.75
C VAL A 354 -5.66 2.24 -7.68
N SER A 355 -5.33 0.96 -7.92
CA SER A 355 -5.56 -0.10 -6.93
C SER A 355 -4.60 -0.04 -5.75
N ARG A 356 -3.29 0.19 -5.96
CA ARG A 356 -2.32 0.27 -4.84
C ARG A 356 -2.42 1.57 -4.07
N GLN A 357 -2.61 2.70 -4.74
CA GLN A 357 -2.55 4.01 -4.08
C GLN A 357 -3.77 4.27 -3.21
N PHE A 358 -4.98 4.10 -3.77
CA PHE A 358 -6.22 4.48 -3.12
C PHE A 358 -6.94 3.31 -2.43
N LEU A 359 -6.80 2.08 -2.93
CA LEU A 359 -7.43 0.89 -2.32
C LEU A 359 -6.43 0.00 -1.56
N GLY A 360 -5.11 0.19 -1.72
CA GLY A 360 -4.10 -0.65 -1.08
C GLY A 360 -4.13 -2.11 -1.56
N LEU A 361 -4.46 -2.36 -2.83
CA LEU A 361 -4.58 -3.70 -3.42
C LEU A 361 -3.71 -3.89 -4.67
N THR A 362 -3.33 -5.13 -4.95
CA THR A 362 -2.49 -5.54 -6.09
C THR A 362 -3.34 -6.10 -7.24
N ILE A 363 -4.30 -5.32 -7.76
CA ILE A 363 -5.27 -5.81 -8.76
C ILE A 363 -4.58 -6.28 -10.06
N SER A 364 -3.48 -5.65 -10.47
CA SER A 364 -2.74 -6.02 -11.69
C SER A 364 -2.23 -7.47 -11.73
N CYS A 365 -2.05 -8.13 -10.58
CA CYS A 365 -1.74 -9.56 -10.57
C CYS A 365 -2.89 -10.45 -11.10
N ALA A 366 -4.10 -9.90 -11.31
CA ALA A 366 -5.22 -10.57 -11.95
C ALA A 366 -5.23 -10.49 -13.50
N ARG A 367 -4.30 -9.74 -14.12
CA ARG A 367 -4.17 -9.55 -15.59
C ARG A 367 -4.09 -10.88 -16.36
N CYS A 368 -3.37 -11.86 -15.82
CA CYS A 368 -3.06 -13.11 -16.54
C CYS A 368 -3.84 -14.34 -16.06
N HIS A 369 -4.35 -14.32 -14.83
CA HIS A 369 -5.15 -15.37 -14.19
C HIS A 369 -5.86 -14.77 -12.96
N ASP A 370 -6.91 -15.42 -12.42
CA ASP A 370 -7.56 -14.93 -11.19
C ASP A 370 -6.53 -14.74 -10.05
N HIS A 371 -6.70 -13.69 -9.26
CA HIS A 371 -5.68 -13.27 -8.30
C HIS A 371 -5.36 -14.38 -7.29
N LYS A 372 -4.05 -14.64 -7.09
CA LYS A 372 -3.55 -15.90 -6.50
C LYS A 372 -3.97 -16.16 -5.04
N PHE A 373 -4.45 -15.14 -4.32
CA PHE A 373 -4.79 -15.24 -2.90
C PHE A 373 -6.12 -14.52 -2.59
N ASP A 374 -6.20 -13.23 -2.91
CA ASP A 374 -7.43 -12.43 -2.78
C ASP A 374 -8.50 -12.78 -3.82
N PRO A 375 -9.81 -12.69 -3.47
CA PRO A 375 -10.93 -12.93 -4.38
C PRO A 375 -11.12 -11.77 -5.38
N ILE A 376 -10.16 -11.60 -6.28
CA ILE A 376 -10.17 -10.61 -7.36
C ILE A 376 -10.00 -11.39 -8.66
N SER A 377 -11.03 -11.42 -9.49
CA SER A 377 -11.01 -12.19 -10.73
C SER A 377 -10.27 -11.47 -11.85
N THR A 378 -9.85 -12.20 -12.89
CA THR A 378 -9.40 -11.60 -14.15
C THR A 378 -10.51 -10.75 -14.77
N ALA A 379 -11.79 -11.07 -14.56
CA ALA A 379 -12.90 -10.23 -14.99
C ALA A 379 -12.93 -8.88 -14.24
N ASP A 380 -12.59 -8.81 -12.95
CA ASP A 380 -12.49 -7.54 -12.21
C ASP A 380 -11.37 -6.65 -12.79
N TYR A 381 -10.23 -7.24 -13.17
CA TYR A 381 -9.16 -6.52 -13.88
C TYR A 381 -9.64 -5.95 -15.22
N TYR A 382 -10.25 -6.76 -16.09
CA TYR A 382 -10.72 -6.29 -17.41
C TYR A 382 -11.95 -5.36 -17.32
N SER A 383 -12.72 -5.43 -16.22
CA SER A 383 -13.78 -4.46 -15.89
C SER A 383 -13.22 -3.05 -15.67
N LEU A 384 -12.11 -2.94 -14.94
CA LEU A 384 -11.35 -1.69 -14.79
C LEU A 384 -10.61 -1.33 -16.09
N GLY A 385 -10.09 -2.33 -16.80
CA GLY A 385 -9.40 -2.16 -18.07
C GLY A 385 -10.23 -1.41 -19.10
N GLY A 386 -11.51 -1.78 -19.27
CA GLY A 386 -12.42 -1.04 -20.15
C GLY A 386 -12.65 0.43 -19.73
N ILE A 387 -12.62 0.74 -18.44
CA ILE A 387 -12.79 2.11 -17.94
C ILE A 387 -11.61 2.99 -18.38
N PHE A 388 -10.39 2.50 -18.16
CA PHE A 388 -9.16 3.20 -18.55
C PHE A 388 -8.95 3.24 -20.07
N LEU A 389 -9.23 2.15 -20.77
CA LEU A 389 -9.19 2.04 -22.23
C LEU A 389 -10.16 3.00 -22.95
N SER A 390 -11.26 3.35 -22.27
CA SER A 390 -12.22 4.37 -22.72
C SER A 390 -11.74 5.81 -22.51
N SER A 391 -10.44 6.01 -22.23
CA SER A 391 -9.78 7.30 -22.08
C SER A 391 -8.35 7.27 -22.63
N ARG A 392 -7.90 8.37 -23.23
CA ARG A 392 -6.57 8.51 -23.86
C ARG A 392 -5.62 9.35 -23.01
N VAL A 393 -4.39 8.86 -22.84
CA VAL A 393 -3.25 9.62 -22.30
C VAL A 393 -2.10 9.77 -23.32
N LEU A 394 -2.20 9.11 -24.48
CA LEU A 394 -1.21 9.17 -25.56
C LEU A 394 -1.84 9.62 -26.90
N GLU A 395 -1.05 10.32 -27.71
CA GLU A 395 -1.28 10.53 -29.14
C GLU A 395 -0.43 9.56 -29.96
N THR A 396 -1.11 8.72 -30.75
CA THR A 396 -0.54 7.56 -31.46
C THR A 396 -0.96 7.54 -32.93
N LYS A 397 -0.93 8.72 -33.58
CA LYS A 397 -1.39 8.89 -34.98
C LYS A 397 -0.53 8.13 -36.00
N ASN A 398 0.74 7.88 -35.65
CA ASN A 398 1.71 7.18 -36.48
C ASN A 398 1.91 5.73 -36.02
N ARG A 399 2.43 4.87 -36.91
CA ARG A 399 2.72 3.45 -36.59
C ARG A 399 3.80 3.29 -35.51
N ILE A 400 4.77 4.19 -35.47
CA ILE A 400 5.84 4.30 -34.46
C ILE A 400 5.72 5.70 -33.85
N GLY A 401 6.09 5.86 -32.57
CA GLY A 401 5.85 7.08 -31.80
C GLY A 401 4.57 6.98 -30.94
N ALA A 402 4.66 7.39 -29.68
CA ALA A 402 3.52 7.60 -28.80
C ALA A 402 3.82 8.73 -27.80
N HIS A 403 3.19 9.89 -27.99
CA HIS A 403 3.51 11.08 -27.20
C HIS A 403 2.42 11.36 -26.17
N ARG A 404 2.78 11.79 -24.95
CA ARG A 404 1.78 12.17 -23.92
C ARG A 404 0.85 13.27 -24.44
N LEU A 405 -0.44 13.06 -24.23
CA LEU A 405 -1.52 13.91 -24.72
C LEU A 405 -1.40 15.33 -24.13
N LYS A 406 -1.31 16.33 -25.00
CA LYS A 406 -1.11 17.75 -24.64
C LYS A 406 -2.44 18.50 -24.65
N ILE A 407 -3.05 18.64 -23.48
CA ILE A 407 -4.38 19.24 -23.33
C ILE A 407 -4.24 20.75 -23.11
N SER A 408 -4.94 21.56 -23.91
CA SER A 408 -4.98 23.02 -23.72
C SER A 408 -5.80 23.37 -22.48
N LEU A 409 -5.22 24.15 -21.58
CA LEU A 409 -5.89 24.65 -20.38
C LEU A 409 -6.74 25.86 -20.77
N VAL A 410 -8.06 25.75 -20.56
CA VAL A 410 -9.03 26.80 -20.88
C VAL A 410 -9.72 27.24 -19.59
N SER A 411 -9.75 28.54 -19.32
CA SER A 411 -10.31 29.12 -18.12
C SER A 411 -11.85 29.09 -18.08
N PRO A 412 -12.47 29.42 -16.94
CA PRO A 412 -13.92 29.61 -16.85
C PRO A 412 -14.47 30.70 -17.80
N GLU A 413 -13.63 31.68 -18.17
CA GLU A 413 -13.92 32.75 -19.12
C GLU A 413 -13.60 32.37 -20.59
N GLY A 414 -13.28 31.10 -20.85
CA GLY A 414 -12.95 30.60 -22.19
C GLY A 414 -11.55 30.97 -22.70
N LYS A 415 -10.71 31.62 -21.88
CA LYS A 415 -9.36 32.05 -22.28
C LYS A 415 -8.34 30.92 -22.12
N LYS A 416 -7.45 30.73 -23.10
CA LYS A 416 -6.37 29.74 -23.01
C LYS A 416 -5.30 30.20 -22.00
N GLN A 417 -5.09 29.42 -20.94
CA GLN A 417 -4.10 29.66 -19.88
C GLN A 417 -2.80 28.86 -20.05
N GLY A 418 -2.75 27.93 -21.02
CA GLY A 418 -1.56 27.16 -21.34
C GLY A 418 -1.86 25.75 -21.81
N THR A 419 -0.99 24.80 -21.42
CA THR A 419 -1.05 23.38 -21.77
C THR A 419 -0.59 22.55 -20.58
N ALA A 420 -1.16 21.36 -20.39
CA ALA A 420 -0.70 20.32 -19.47
C ALA A 420 -0.64 18.95 -20.17
N ILE A 421 0.05 17.98 -19.56
CA ILE A 421 -0.22 16.56 -19.82
C ILE A 421 -1.40 16.12 -18.96
N GLY A 422 -2.20 15.17 -19.45
CA GLY A 422 -3.39 14.68 -18.78
C GLY A 422 -4.12 13.61 -19.59
N ILE A 423 -5.38 13.39 -19.23
CA ILE A 423 -6.26 12.38 -19.85
C ILE A 423 -7.45 13.03 -20.55
N GLN A 424 -8.02 12.36 -21.56
CA GLN A 424 -9.26 12.78 -22.22
C GLN A 424 -10.11 11.55 -22.55
N GLU A 425 -11.43 11.60 -22.36
CA GLU A 425 -12.32 10.51 -22.77
C GLU A 425 -12.28 10.20 -24.29
N GLY A 426 -12.66 8.96 -24.62
CA GLY A 426 -12.68 8.42 -25.97
C GLY A 426 -11.69 7.26 -26.16
N GLY A 427 -11.95 6.42 -27.16
CA GLY A 427 -11.06 5.32 -27.54
C GLY A 427 -9.92 5.78 -28.47
N TYR A 428 -8.94 4.90 -28.70
CA TYR A 428 -7.81 5.15 -29.60
C TYR A 428 -8.18 4.80 -31.05
N SER A 429 -8.05 5.75 -31.97
CA SER A 429 -8.50 5.60 -33.38
C SER A 429 -7.78 4.48 -34.14
N ASN A 430 -6.54 4.20 -33.77
CA ASN A 430 -5.67 3.16 -34.30
C ASN A 430 -5.67 1.86 -33.46
N SER A 431 -6.60 1.72 -32.49
CA SER A 431 -6.88 0.49 -31.75
C SER A 431 -8.05 -0.28 -32.36
N ARG A 432 -8.32 -1.52 -31.91
CA ARG A 432 -9.65 -2.14 -32.00
C ARG A 432 -10.70 -1.38 -31.15
N HIS A 433 -10.25 -0.74 -30.08
CA HIS A 433 -11.06 0.01 -29.10
C HIS A 433 -11.24 1.48 -29.51
N LYS A 434 -11.85 1.70 -30.67
CA LYS A 434 -11.99 3.05 -31.30
C LYS A 434 -13.03 3.96 -30.64
N LYS A 435 -13.85 3.42 -29.74
CA LYS A 435 -14.93 4.11 -29.03
C LYS A 435 -14.89 3.71 -27.56
N ILE A 436 -15.53 4.51 -26.71
CA ILE A 436 -15.84 4.16 -25.32
C ILE A 436 -16.61 2.83 -25.33
N GLY A 437 -16.19 1.86 -24.50
CA GLY A 437 -16.71 0.50 -24.61
C GLY A 437 -16.14 -0.48 -23.58
N ASP A 438 -16.73 -1.68 -23.56
CA ASP A 438 -16.35 -2.79 -22.67
C ASP A 438 -15.20 -3.61 -23.28
N MET A 439 -14.37 -4.22 -22.44
CA MET A 439 -13.09 -4.83 -22.86
C MET A 439 -13.17 -6.38 -22.87
N PRO A 440 -12.68 -7.06 -23.92
CA PRO A 440 -12.47 -8.51 -23.91
C PRO A 440 -11.28 -8.87 -23.02
N ILE A 441 -11.43 -9.96 -22.25
CA ILE A 441 -10.34 -10.54 -21.46
C ILE A 441 -9.19 -10.93 -22.40
N TYR A 442 -7.97 -10.48 -22.13
CA TYR A 442 -6.79 -10.95 -22.85
C TYR A 442 -6.28 -12.22 -22.17
N ILE A 443 -6.27 -13.34 -22.91
CA ILE A 443 -6.00 -14.67 -22.35
C ILE A 443 -4.53 -14.75 -21.94
N ARG A 444 -4.27 -14.88 -20.63
CA ARG A 444 -2.94 -14.75 -20.02
C ARG A 444 -2.28 -13.37 -20.25
N GLY A 445 -3.09 -12.32 -20.35
CA GLY A 445 -2.62 -10.94 -20.52
C GLY A 445 -2.21 -10.56 -21.96
N ASP A 446 -2.29 -11.49 -22.90
CA ASP A 446 -1.84 -11.39 -24.29
C ASP A 446 -2.87 -10.68 -25.20
N PRO A 447 -2.61 -9.46 -25.71
CA PRO A 447 -3.57 -8.70 -26.52
C PRO A 447 -3.93 -9.34 -27.87
N SER A 448 -3.19 -10.34 -28.34
CA SER A 448 -3.55 -11.10 -29.55
C SER A 448 -4.64 -12.15 -29.29
N LYS A 449 -4.83 -12.59 -28.03
CA LYS A 449 -5.69 -13.72 -27.67
C LYS A 449 -6.91 -13.26 -26.88
N LEU A 450 -8.02 -13.05 -27.58
CA LEU A 450 -9.28 -12.57 -26.99
C LEU A 450 -10.12 -13.69 -26.36
N GLY A 451 -10.58 -13.44 -25.14
CA GLY A 451 -11.67 -14.15 -24.46
C GLY A 451 -12.96 -13.31 -24.40
N PRO A 452 -13.90 -13.65 -23.50
CA PRO A 452 -15.18 -12.95 -23.38
C PRO A 452 -15.06 -11.46 -23.09
N VAL A 453 -15.98 -10.66 -23.64
CA VAL A 453 -16.17 -9.25 -23.29
C VAL A 453 -16.70 -9.14 -21.86
N THR A 454 -16.04 -8.31 -21.05
CA THR A 454 -16.41 -8.07 -19.65
C THR A 454 -16.97 -6.65 -19.50
N PRO A 455 -18.20 -6.49 -18.97
CA PRO A 455 -18.81 -5.17 -18.79
C PRO A 455 -18.04 -4.32 -17.77
N ARG A 456 -17.84 -3.03 -18.06
CA ARG A 456 -17.18 -2.09 -17.15
C ARG A 456 -17.92 -1.99 -15.81
N ARG A 457 -17.19 -2.29 -14.74
CA ARG A 457 -17.67 -2.54 -13.37
C ARG A 457 -16.55 -2.26 -12.36
N PHE A 458 -16.89 -2.20 -11.08
CA PHE A 458 -15.95 -2.15 -9.96
C PHE A 458 -15.65 -3.57 -9.44
N PRO A 459 -14.53 -3.81 -8.72
CA PRO A 459 -14.21 -5.13 -8.16
C PRO A 459 -15.35 -5.70 -7.30
N GLN A 460 -15.86 -6.89 -7.68
CA GLN A 460 -17.05 -7.50 -7.10
C GLN A 460 -16.92 -7.75 -5.58
N VAL A 461 -15.72 -8.11 -5.12
CA VAL A 461 -15.39 -8.25 -3.68
C VAL A 461 -15.69 -6.99 -2.84
N LEU A 462 -15.66 -5.80 -3.43
CA LEU A 462 -15.85 -4.52 -2.73
C LEU A 462 -17.17 -3.83 -3.08
N ALA A 463 -17.67 -4.00 -4.31
CA ALA A 463 -18.91 -3.36 -4.79
C ALA A 463 -20.13 -4.30 -4.81
N GLY A 464 -19.92 -5.61 -4.62
CA GLY A 464 -20.94 -6.65 -4.71
C GLY A 464 -21.27 -7.08 -6.14
N ASP A 465 -21.88 -8.26 -6.24
CA ASP A 465 -22.18 -8.93 -7.51
C ASP A 465 -23.37 -8.29 -8.25
N ARG A 466 -24.23 -7.57 -7.53
CA ARG A 466 -25.49 -6.97 -8.02
C ARG A 466 -25.32 -5.60 -8.72
N GLN A 467 -24.09 -5.19 -8.99
CA GLN A 467 -23.81 -3.91 -9.65
C GLN A 467 -24.21 -3.93 -11.14
N GLU A 468 -24.85 -2.85 -11.59
CA GLU A 468 -25.18 -2.63 -13.01
C GLU A 468 -23.92 -2.29 -13.83
N PRO A 469 -23.82 -2.74 -15.10
CA PRO A 469 -22.76 -2.29 -16.00
C PRO A 469 -22.71 -0.76 -16.14
N ILE A 470 -21.55 -0.17 -15.87
CA ILE A 470 -21.38 1.29 -15.90
C ILE A 470 -21.68 1.84 -17.30
N GLY A 471 -21.20 1.16 -18.35
CA GLY A 471 -21.42 1.56 -19.74
C GLY A 471 -22.88 1.61 -20.16
N GLN A 472 -23.73 0.71 -19.65
CA GLN A 472 -25.17 0.70 -19.94
C GLN A 472 -25.90 1.85 -19.20
N ARG A 473 -25.41 2.22 -18.02
CA ARG A 473 -26.01 3.24 -17.15
C ARG A 473 -25.63 4.67 -17.51
N THR A 474 -24.46 4.90 -18.11
CA THR A 474 -23.95 6.27 -18.37
C THR A 474 -23.51 6.57 -19.80
N GLY A 475 -23.17 5.57 -20.61
CA GLY A 475 -22.57 5.75 -21.94
C GLY A 475 -21.13 6.30 -21.96
N GLN A 476 -20.66 6.90 -20.86
CA GLN A 476 -19.31 7.48 -20.70
C GLN A 476 -18.26 6.40 -20.35
N SER A 477 -17.00 6.79 -20.11
CA SER A 477 -15.91 5.85 -19.81
C SER A 477 -16.15 5.00 -18.56
N GLY A 478 -16.85 5.55 -17.56
CA GLY A 478 -16.96 4.98 -16.22
C GLY A 478 -15.92 5.51 -15.23
N ARG A 479 -15.04 6.43 -15.67
CA ARG A 479 -13.91 6.93 -14.88
C ARG A 479 -14.35 7.87 -13.76
N LEU A 480 -15.37 8.69 -13.99
CA LEU A 480 -16.00 9.52 -12.94
C LEU A 480 -16.78 8.68 -11.92
N GLU A 481 -17.40 7.58 -12.37
CA GLU A 481 -18.09 6.61 -11.52
C GLU A 481 -17.11 5.85 -10.63
N LEU A 482 -15.98 5.38 -11.20
CA LEU A 482 -14.89 4.77 -10.45
C LEU A 482 -14.30 5.74 -9.41
N ALA A 483 -14.04 6.98 -9.82
CA ALA A 483 -13.54 8.03 -8.95
C ALA A 483 -14.46 8.27 -7.73
N ARG A 484 -15.77 8.43 -7.98
CA ARG A 484 -16.79 8.61 -6.94
C ARG A 484 -17.00 7.38 -6.06
N TRP A 485 -16.76 6.17 -6.58
CA TRP A 485 -16.85 4.92 -5.81
C TRP A 485 -15.64 4.68 -4.91
N ILE A 486 -14.42 5.03 -5.38
CA ILE A 486 -13.22 5.03 -4.53
C ILE A 486 -13.36 6.10 -3.43
N ALA A 487 -13.79 7.31 -3.78
CA ALA A 487 -14.00 8.42 -2.84
C ALA A 487 -15.23 8.25 -1.91
N ASN A 488 -15.97 7.14 -1.99
CA ASN A 488 -17.18 6.93 -1.20
C ASN A 488 -16.86 6.68 0.28
N PRO A 489 -17.55 7.33 1.25
CA PRO A 489 -17.30 7.11 2.68
C PRO A 489 -17.63 5.70 3.18
N ASN A 490 -18.41 4.91 2.42
CA ASN A 490 -18.67 3.50 2.72
C ASN A 490 -17.62 2.54 2.11
N ASN A 491 -16.65 3.05 1.33
CA ASN A 491 -15.56 2.22 0.80
C ASN A 491 -14.66 1.77 1.97
N PRO A 492 -14.49 0.45 2.20
CA PRO A 492 -13.80 -0.05 3.39
C PRO A 492 -12.29 0.18 3.37
N LEU A 493 -11.71 0.59 2.22
CA LEU A 493 -10.27 0.72 2.05
C LEU A 493 -9.80 2.18 2.04
N THR A 494 -10.43 3.06 1.26
CA THR A 494 -9.92 4.41 0.95
C THR A 494 -9.53 5.22 2.19
N ALA A 495 -10.41 5.27 3.20
CA ALA A 495 -10.12 5.98 4.46
C ALA A 495 -9.00 5.28 5.27
N ARG A 496 -9.03 3.95 5.40
CA ARG A 496 -8.02 3.16 6.11
C ARG A 496 -6.63 3.29 5.49
N VAL A 497 -6.53 3.22 4.16
CA VAL A 497 -5.28 3.34 3.40
C VAL A 497 -4.68 4.72 3.63
N MET A 498 -5.47 5.80 3.51
CA MET A 498 -4.93 7.15 3.67
C MET A 498 -4.50 7.46 5.11
N VAL A 499 -5.30 7.10 6.14
CA VAL A 499 -4.85 7.31 7.53
C VAL A 499 -3.66 6.43 7.90
N ASN A 500 -3.50 5.25 7.27
CA ASN A 500 -2.30 4.44 7.43
C ASN A 500 -1.05 5.09 6.81
N ARG A 501 -1.19 5.81 5.68
CA ARG A 501 -0.09 6.61 5.09
C ARG A 501 0.27 7.82 5.95
N ILE A 502 -0.73 8.53 6.51
CA ILE A 502 -0.51 9.62 7.49
C ILE A 502 0.22 9.09 8.74
N TRP A 503 -0.19 7.93 9.25
CA TRP A 503 0.48 7.27 10.38
C TRP A 503 1.92 6.89 10.03
N GLN A 504 2.12 6.21 8.89
CA GLN A 504 3.44 5.78 8.43
C GLN A 504 4.43 6.94 8.29
N PHE A 505 3.97 8.08 7.74
CA PHE A 505 4.82 9.25 7.54
C PHE A 505 5.41 9.79 8.86
N HIS A 506 4.65 9.80 9.95
CA HIS A 506 5.10 10.33 11.25
C HIS A 506 5.86 9.33 12.13
N PHE A 507 5.59 8.04 11.97
CA PHE A 507 6.15 6.98 12.82
C PHE A 507 7.09 6.01 12.07
N GLY A 508 7.44 6.32 10.82
CA GLY A 508 8.17 5.46 9.86
C GLY A 508 7.39 4.23 9.38
N ARG A 509 6.52 3.68 10.22
CA ARG A 509 5.80 2.41 10.03
C ARG A 509 4.29 2.60 10.20
N GLY A 510 3.52 2.27 9.17
CA GLY A 510 2.07 2.28 9.23
C GLY A 510 1.52 1.23 10.20
N LEU A 511 0.33 1.46 10.76
CA LEU A 511 -0.41 0.47 11.55
C LEU A 511 -0.52 -0.85 10.80
N VAL A 512 -0.82 -0.79 9.49
CA VAL A 512 -0.57 -1.85 8.52
C VAL A 512 0.80 -1.62 7.87
N ARG A 513 1.75 -2.52 8.15
CA ARG A 513 3.13 -2.44 7.64
C ARG A 513 3.30 -2.62 6.12
N THR A 514 2.22 -2.89 5.39
CA THR A 514 2.19 -3.11 3.93
C THR A 514 1.25 -2.09 3.27
N PRO A 515 1.65 -0.81 3.14
CA PRO A 515 0.77 0.29 2.71
C PRO A 515 0.09 0.10 1.33
N ASN A 516 0.70 -0.68 0.42
CA ASN A 516 0.14 -1.00 -0.90
C ASN A 516 -0.45 -2.42 -1.00
N ASN A 517 -0.58 -3.16 0.11
CA ASN A 517 -1.26 -4.47 0.15
C ASN A 517 -1.97 -4.68 1.49
N PHE A 518 -3.30 -4.51 1.50
CA PHE A 518 -4.21 -4.75 2.62
C PHE A 518 -4.96 -6.10 2.50
N GLY A 519 -4.70 -6.87 1.45
CA GLY A 519 -5.34 -8.16 1.21
C GLY A 519 -4.85 -9.28 2.13
N SER A 520 -5.20 -10.51 1.78
CA SER A 520 -4.80 -11.79 2.39
C SER A 520 -3.29 -11.98 2.58
N ARG A 521 -2.45 -11.33 1.77
CA ARG A 521 -0.98 -11.30 1.90
C ARG A 521 -0.43 -10.04 2.58
N GLY A 522 -1.29 -9.07 2.87
CA GLY A 522 -0.94 -7.89 3.64
C GLY A 522 -0.64 -8.21 5.11
N GLY A 523 0.08 -7.31 5.77
CA GLY A 523 0.15 -7.32 7.23
C GLY A 523 -1.22 -7.03 7.84
N ARG A 524 -1.54 -7.69 8.95
CA ARG A 524 -2.65 -7.26 9.80
C ARG A 524 -2.26 -5.95 10.50
N PRO A 525 -3.21 -5.04 10.80
CA PRO A 525 -2.93 -3.84 11.58
C PRO A 525 -2.44 -4.19 12.99
N SER A 526 -1.41 -3.48 13.48
CA SER A 526 -0.94 -3.61 14.88
C SER A 526 -1.99 -3.15 15.89
N HIS A 527 -2.79 -2.14 15.52
CA HIS A 527 -3.88 -1.58 16.30
C HIS A 527 -5.17 -1.52 15.44
N PRO A 528 -5.90 -2.64 15.27
CA PRO A 528 -7.07 -2.69 14.38
C PRO A 528 -8.17 -1.69 14.75
N GLN A 529 -8.43 -1.49 16.04
CA GLN A 529 -9.44 -0.54 16.51
C GLN A 529 -9.01 0.92 16.26
N LEU A 530 -7.72 1.24 16.44
CA LEU A 530 -7.18 2.58 16.14
C LEU A 530 -7.25 2.89 14.64
N LEU A 531 -6.98 1.92 13.77
CA LEU A 531 -7.09 2.10 12.32
C LEU A 531 -8.53 2.43 11.89
N ASP A 532 -9.51 1.69 12.43
CA ASP A 532 -10.92 1.92 12.13
C ASP A 532 -11.44 3.23 12.77
N TYR A 533 -10.99 3.56 13.99
CA TYR A 533 -11.25 4.85 14.63
C TYR A 533 -10.74 6.02 13.78
N LEU A 534 -9.48 5.98 13.34
CA LEU A 534 -8.90 7.03 12.51
C LEU A 534 -9.62 7.14 11.16
N ALA A 535 -9.99 6.02 10.52
CA ALA A 535 -10.74 6.02 9.27
C ALA A 535 -12.14 6.66 9.43
N ASP A 536 -12.90 6.31 10.47
CA ASP A 536 -14.20 6.94 10.79
C ASP A 536 -14.03 8.44 11.13
N ARG A 537 -13.00 8.80 11.91
CA ARG A 537 -12.70 10.20 12.24
C ARG A 537 -12.30 11.03 11.02
N PHE A 538 -11.55 10.47 10.08
CA PHE A 538 -11.14 11.14 8.84
C PHE A 538 -12.34 11.48 7.94
N VAL A 539 -13.27 10.53 7.77
CA VAL A 539 -14.54 10.77 7.08
C VAL A 539 -15.38 11.83 7.81
N LYS A 540 -15.49 11.73 9.16
CA LYS A 540 -16.23 12.72 9.98
C LYS A 540 -15.61 14.11 9.95
N SER A 541 -14.29 14.25 9.80
CA SER A 541 -13.61 15.53 9.57
C SER A 541 -13.67 15.99 8.11
N ARG A 542 -14.68 15.56 7.34
CA ARG A 542 -14.87 15.87 5.91
C ARG A 542 -13.59 15.64 5.08
N TRP A 543 -12.91 14.53 5.35
CA TRP A 543 -11.68 14.12 4.65
C TRP A 543 -10.52 15.15 4.70
N SER A 544 -10.54 16.08 5.66
CA SER A 544 -9.44 17.02 5.94
C SER A 544 -8.18 16.28 6.38
N LEU A 545 -7.09 16.46 5.63
CA LEU A 545 -5.79 15.88 5.96
C LEU A 545 -5.19 16.63 7.16
N LYS A 546 -5.27 17.96 7.17
CA LYS A 546 -4.73 18.78 8.27
C LYS A 546 -5.42 18.49 9.61
N SER A 547 -6.68 18.06 9.62
CA SER A 547 -7.37 17.59 10.83
C SER A 547 -6.77 16.28 11.37
N MET A 548 -6.45 15.32 10.50
CA MET A 548 -5.77 14.08 10.92
C MET A 548 -4.34 14.35 11.39
N HIS A 549 -3.59 15.21 10.70
CA HIS A 549 -2.30 15.68 11.19
C HIS A 549 -2.41 16.29 12.58
N ARG A 550 -3.29 17.28 12.78
CA ARG A 550 -3.49 17.91 14.10
C ARG A 550 -3.83 16.90 15.19
N LEU A 551 -4.65 15.87 14.89
CA LEU A 551 -4.98 14.81 15.84
C LEU A 551 -3.76 13.96 16.23
N VAL A 552 -2.89 13.59 15.27
CA VAL A 552 -1.66 12.85 15.55
C VAL A 552 -0.65 13.71 16.30
N MET A 553 -0.39 14.96 15.87
CA MET A 553 0.58 15.84 16.52
C MET A 553 0.20 16.20 17.97
N ASN A 554 -1.11 16.26 18.29
CA ASN A 554 -1.61 16.51 19.65
C ASN A 554 -1.87 15.21 20.45
N SER A 555 -1.28 14.08 20.05
CA SER A 555 -1.24 12.86 20.86
C SER A 555 -0.04 12.91 21.82
N ALA A 556 -0.16 12.28 23.00
CA ALA A 556 1.01 12.00 23.84
C ALA A 556 1.96 11.02 23.13
N THR A 557 1.39 10.06 22.38
CA THR A 557 2.10 9.07 21.55
C THR A 557 3.15 9.71 20.64
N TYR A 558 2.77 10.77 19.89
CA TYR A 558 3.69 11.50 19.01
C TYR A 558 4.70 12.38 19.75
N GLN A 559 4.42 12.78 20.99
CA GLN A 559 5.25 13.72 21.78
C GLN A 559 6.23 13.01 22.73
N GLN A 560 6.27 11.67 22.73
CA GLN A 560 7.23 10.88 23.51
C GLN A 560 8.70 11.17 23.14
N ASP A 561 9.58 10.92 24.09
CA ASP A 561 11.04 10.84 23.93
C ASP A 561 11.47 9.54 23.21
N SER A 562 12.60 9.55 22.48
CA SER A 562 13.19 8.38 21.80
C SER A 562 14.26 7.64 22.63
N ALA A 563 14.95 8.37 23.51
CA ALA A 563 16.12 7.94 24.24
C ALA A 563 15.75 7.35 25.61
N LYS A 564 14.95 8.08 26.40
CA LYS A 564 14.55 7.82 27.81
C LYS A 564 13.61 6.61 28.00
N THR A 565 13.39 5.82 26.96
CA THR A 565 12.56 4.61 26.98
C THR A 565 13.19 3.49 27.81
N SER A 566 12.37 2.62 28.40
CA SER A 566 12.86 1.58 29.31
C SER A 566 13.66 0.47 28.60
N SER A 567 14.60 -0.14 29.33
CA SER A 567 15.33 -1.35 28.87
C SER A 567 14.40 -2.55 28.66
N ARG A 568 13.20 -2.55 29.26
CA ARG A 568 12.13 -3.51 28.98
C ARG A 568 11.50 -3.24 27.61
N GLN A 569 11.16 -1.98 27.29
CA GLN A 569 10.63 -1.61 25.96
C GLN A 569 11.58 -2.03 24.85
N ARG A 570 12.88 -1.68 24.93
CA ARG A 570 13.87 -2.02 23.89
C ARG A 570 14.07 -3.54 23.70
N ARG A 571 13.70 -4.38 24.67
CA ARG A 571 13.83 -5.84 24.62
C ARG A 571 12.55 -6.57 24.18
N VAL A 572 11.38 -6.09 24.62
CA VAL A 572 10.09 -6.71 24.31
C VAL A 572 9.53 -6.18 22.97
N ASP A 573 9.77 -4.91 22.68
CA ASP A 573 9.35 -4.24 21.45
C ASP A 573 10.51 -3.45 20.81
N PRO A 574 11.54 -4.16 20.29
CA PRO A 574 12.66 -3.53 19.60
C PRO A 574 12.20 -2.77 18.36
N ASP A 575 11.24 -3.32 17.61
CA ASP A 575 10.59 -2.76 16.42
C ASP A 575 9.72 -1.51 16.67
N ASN A 576 9.43 -1.19 17.93
CA ASN A 576 8.49 -0.13 18.36
C ASN A 576 7.06 -0.28 17.80
N VAL A 577 6.58 -1.52 17.62
CA VAL A 577 5.24 -1.85 17.09
C VAL A 577 4.12 -1.32 17.98
N PHE A 578 4.36 -1.23 19.28
CA PHE A 578 3.40 -0.77 20.30
C PHE A 578 3.67 0.67 20.75
N LEU A 579 4.61 1.37 20.09
CA LEU A 579 4.79 2.82 20.15
C LEU A 579 5.04 3.38 21.56
N GLY A 580 5.78 2.64 22.41
CA GLY A 580 6.19 3.08 23.75
C GLY A 580 7.39 4.04 23.79
N ARG A 581 7.73 4.65 22.65
CA ARG A 581 8.73 5.72 22.45
C ARG A 581 8.48 6.38 21.09
N PHE A 582 9.06 7.55 20.85
CA PHE A 582 9.19 8.03 19.47
C PHE A 582 10.30 7.25 18.73
N SER A 583 10.16 7.11 17.41
CA SER A 583 11.13 6.39 16.57
C SER A 583 12.09 7.38 15.92
N THR A 584 13.34 7.42 16.38
CA THR A 584 14.45 8.11 15.70
C THR A 584 14.49 7.74 14.23
N ARG A 585 14.58 8.73 13.33
CA ARG A 585 14.67 8.52 11.87
C ARG A 585 15.77 9.37 11.27
N ARG A 586 16.38 8.95 10.15
CA ARG A 586 17.29 9.85 9.41
C ARG A 586 16.48 10.95 8.70
N LEU A 587 17.10 12.10 8.46
CA LEU A 587 16.56 13.07 7.48
C LEU A 587 16.52 12.42 6.09
N THR A 588 15.45 12.65 5.32
CA THR A 588 15.44 12.26 3.90
C THR A 588 16.40 13.14 3.10
N ALA A 589 16.83 12.69 1.91
CA ALA A 589 17.71 13.48 1.04
C ALA A 589 17.21 14.93 0.83
N GLU A 590 15.90 15.14 0.75
CA GLU A 590 15.26 16.46 0.62
C GLU A 590 15.34 17.29 1.90
N GLU A 591 15.13 16.70 3.07
CA GLU A 591 15.28 17.39 4.36
C GLU A 591 16.73 17.79 4.60
N LEU A 592 17.68 16.91 4.27
CA LEU A 592 19.11 17.17 4.37
C LEU A 592 19.53 18.32 3.44
N HIS A 593 19.10 18.27 2.17
CA HIS A 593 19.40 19.31 1.19
C HIS A 593 18.81 20.68 1.58
N ASP A 594 17.52 20.71 1.95
CA ASP A 594 16.85 21.94 2.38
C ASP A 594 17.45 22.49 3.69
N SER A 595 17.87 21.63 4.61
CA SER A 595 18.54 22.04 5.86
C SER A 595 19.92 22.62 5.62
N LEU A 596 20.73 22.03 4.72
CA LEU A 596 22.05 22.54 4.34
C LEU A 596 21.97 23.90 3.63
N GLN A 597 20.93 24.15 2.81
CA GLN A 597 20.64 25.49 2.31
C GLN A 597 20.28 26.45 3.47
N ALA A 598 19.36 26.04 4.36
CA ALA A 598 18.86 26.90 5.44
C ALA A 598 19.96 27.34 6.43
N VAL A 599 20.85 26.44 6.85
CA VAL A 599 21.94 26.77 7.79
C VAL A 599 23.04 27.62 7.16
N SER A 600 23.32 27.43 5.87
CA SER A 600 24.35 28.21 5.16
C SER A 600 23.92 29.61 4.76
N GLY A 601 22.65 29.97 4.97
CA GLY A 601 22.08 31.28 4.64
C GLY A 601 21.97 31.57 3.14
N ARG A 602 22.25 30.59 2.28
CA ARG A 602 22.30 30.77 0.82
C ARG A 602 20.89 30.65 0.20
N PRO A 603 20.53 31.54 -0.75
CA PRO A 603 19.28 31.40 -1.48
C PRO A 603 19.36 30.22 -2.45
N GLY A 604 18.37 29.33 -2.39
CA GLY A 604 18.24 28.20 -3.32
C GLY A 604 16.78 27.80 -3.52
N LYS A 605 16.55 26.84 -4.41
CA LYS A 605 15.25 26.18 -4.54
C LYS A 605 15.22 24.97 -3.62
N ARG A 606 14.10 24.75 -2.94
CA ARG A 606 13.87 23.50 -2.20
C ARG A 606 14.01 22.28 -3.12
N ALA A 607 14.44 21.15 -2.55
CA ALA A 607 14.61 19.89 -3.24
C ALA A 607 13.37 19.48 -4.07
N VAL A 608 12.15 19.70 -3.56
CA VAL A 608 10.89 19.39 -4.28
C VAL A 608 10.72 20.14 -5.62
N TYR A 609 11.41 21.28 -5.81
CA TYR A 609 11.41 22.04 -7.07
C TYR A 609 12.66 21.80 -7.92
N THR A 610 13.59 20.96 -7.48
CA THR A 610 14.66 20.44 -8.33
C THR A 610 14.08 19.44 -9.33
N ARG A 611 14.79 19.22 -10.45
CA ARG A 611 14.33 18.30 -11.49
C ARG A 611 14.68 16.87 -11.08
N VAL A 612 13.71 15.96 -11.13
CA VAL A 612 13.89 14.54 -10.76
C VAL A 612 13.54 13.61 -11.93
N GLY A 613 14.29 12.53 -12.09
CA GLY A 613 14.17 11.63 -13.23
C GLY A 613 15.28 10.59 -13.27
N HIS A 614 15.28 9.70 -14.27
CA HIS A 614 16.21 8.56 -14.32
C HIS A 614 17.69 9.00 -14.47
N GLU A 615 17.96 9.97 -15.34
CA GLU A 615 19.27 10.62 -15.49
C GLU A 615 19.43 11.85 -14.57
N TYR A 616 18.33 12.28 -13.91
CA TYR A 616 18.26 13.50 -13.10
C TYR A 616 18.21 13.17 -11.60
N VAL A 617 19.23 12.45 -11.13
CA VAL A 617 19.44 12.11 -9.72
C VAL A 617 20.73 12.78 -9.22
N THR A 618 20.66 13.57 -8.15
CA THR A 618 21.85 14.16 -7.51
C THR A 618 22.57 13.11 -6.65
N LEU A 619 23.88 13.28 -6.42
CA LEU A 619 24.64 12.38 -5.55
C LEU A 619 24.07 12.30 -4.12
N GLY A 620 23.60 13.42 -3.58
CA GLY A 620 22.87 13.44 -2.30
C GLY A 620 21.55 12.67 -2.36
N ALA A 621 20.82 12.74 -3.48
CA ALA A 621 19.58 11.97 -3.65
C ALA A 621 19.85 10.46 -3.78
N SER A 622 20.91 10.02 -4.48
CA SER A 622 21.21 8.58 -4.57
C SER A 622 21.78 8.01 -3.27
N LEU A 623 22.60 8.77 -2.53
CA LEU A 623 23.22 8.31 -1.28
C LEU A 623 22.26 8.31 -0.08
N PHE A 624 21.29 9.22 0.00
CA PHE A 624 20.39 9.36 1.17
C PHE A 624 18.96 8.83 0.92
N ASP A 625 18.87 7.78 0.10
CA ASP A 625 17.66 7.04 -0.28
C ASP A 625 16.55 7.94 -0.88
N GLY A 626 16.87 8.58 -2.01
CA GLY A 626 15.89 9.18 -2.91
C GLY A 626 14.93 8.16 -3.51
N PRO A 627 13.79 8.60 -4.08
CA PRO A 627 12.78 7.71 -4.63
C PRO A 627 13.20 7.18 -6.00
N ALA A 628 12.85 5.93 -6.31
CA ALA A 628 12.93 5.40 -7.67
C ALA A 628 11.86 6.04 -8.56
N THR A 629 12.20 7.17 -9.20
CA THR A 629 11.31 7.98 -10.06
C THR A 629 10.66 7.14 -11.15
N GLY A 630 9.39 7.42 -11.47
CA GLY A 630 8.60 6.61 -12.40
C GLY A 630 8.05 5.30 -11.83
N THR A 631 8.37 4.94 -10.59
CA THR A 631 7.80 3.76 -9.89
C THR A 631 6.99 4.18 -8.65
N ILE A 632 6.10 3.30 -8.17
CA ILE A 632 5.29 3.57 -6.96
C ILE A 632 6.14 3.23 -5.74
N VAL A 633 6.58 4.25 -4.99
CA VAL A 633 7.46 4.09 -3.82
C VAL A 633 6.68 4.36 -2.52
N PRO A 634 6.00 3.36 -1.93
CA PRO A 634 5.19 3.59 -0.74
C PRO A 634 5.98 3.57 0.57
N ILE A 635 7.17 2.98 0.54
CA ILE A 635 8.20 2.95 1.57
C ILE A 635 9.50 3.16 0.80
N ARG A 636 10.32 4.12 1.23
CA ARG A 636 11.71 4.22 0.77
C ARG A 636 12.57 3.26 1.61
N THR A 637 13.65 2.75 1.03
CA THR A 637 14.71 2.14 1.84
C THR A 637 15.27 3.19 2.80
N GLU A 638 15.69 2.80 4.01
CA GLU A 638 16.54 3.64 4.85
C GLU A 638 17.87 2.91 5.05
N SER A 639 18.95 3.48 4.52
CA SER A 639 20.29 2.93 4.60
C SER A 639 21.20 3.80 5.47
N THR A 640 22.13 3.16 6.19
CA THR A 640 23.21 3.82 6.93
C THR A 640 24.53 3.27 6.41
N THR A 641 25.32 4.07 5.69
CA THR A 641 26.48 3.57 4.92
C THR A 641 27.69 4.51 5.05
N ALA A 642 28.91 3.98 4.95
CA ALA A 642 30.13 4.80 5.00
C ALA A 642 30.20 5.90 3.92
N PRO A 643 29.75 5.68 2.67
CA PRO A 643 29.65 6.74 1.65
C PRO A 643 28.79 7.95 2.05
N GLN A 644 27.75 7.79 2.88
CA GLN A 644 26.96 8.92 3.41
C GLN A 644 27.80 9.80 4.35
N GLY A 645 28.62 9.19 5.21
CA GLY A 645 29.55 9.92 6.07
C GLY A 645 30.64 10.63 5.26
N LEU A 646 31.20 9.95 4.25
CA LEU A 646 32.18 10.53 3.33
C LEU A 646 31.59 11.69 2.51
N TYR A 647 30.32 11.62 2.11
CA TYR A 647 29.61 12.73 1.46
C TYR A 647 29.57 13.97 2.37
N MET A 648 29.14 13.82 3.63
CA MET A 648 29.09 14.94 4.58
C MET A 648 30.47 15.56 4.88
N MET A 649 31.53 14.75 4.83
CA MET A 649 32.91 15.19 5.06
C MET A 649 33.58 15.85 3.85
N ASN A 650 33.20 15.50 2.61
CA ASN A 650 34.00 15.84 1.42
C ASN A 650 33.22 16.48 0.26
N ASP A 651 31.88 16.36 0.19
CA ASP A 651 31.12 16.89 -0.95
C ASP A 651 31.11 18.43 -0.97
N GLU A 652 31.28 19.01 -2.15
CA GLU A 652 31.40 20.46 -2.29
C GLU A 652 30.16 21.19 -1.76
N PHE A 653 28.95 20.62 -1.90
CA PHE A 653 27.74 21.23 -1.37
C PHE A 653 27.81 21.40 0.16
N VAL A 654 28.33 20.39 0.88
CA VAL A 654 28.41 20.38 2.34
C VAL A 654 29.58 21.24 2.84
N VAL A 655 30.74 21.19 2.17
CA VAL A 655 31.89 22.05 2.46
C VAL A 655 31.56 23.52 2.22
N SER A 656 30.90 23.84 1.11
CA SER A 656 30.51 25.21 0.76
C SER A 656 29.39 25.74 1.67
N ALA A 657 28.45 24.87 2.10
CA ALA A 657 27.48 25.20 3.14
C ALA A 657 28.14 25.51 4.50
N SER A 658 29.13 24.70 4.90
CA SER A 658 29.91 24.88 6.15
C SER A 658 30.66 26.21 6.16
N ARG A 659 31.27 26.60 5.03
CA ARG A 659 31.98 27.87 4.87
C ARG A 659 31.05 29.06 5.00
N SER A 660 29.89 29.08 4.32
CA SER A 660 28.98 30.23 4.43
C SER A 660 28.21 30.30 5.75
N LEU A 661 28.02 29.18 6.47
CA LEU A 661 27.62 29.23 7.89
C LEU A 661 28.69 29.94 8.74
N ALA A 662 29.98 29.63 8.54
CA ALA A 662 31.08 30.31 9.23
C ALA A 662 31.13 31.82 8.91
N GLU A 663 31.02 32.19 7.63
CA GLU A 663 30.96 33.58 7.15
C GLU A 663 29.76 34.34 7.76
N GLN A 664 28.59 33.70 7.85
CA GLN A 664 27.38 34.28 8.44
C GLN A 664 27.54 34.51 9.95
N LEU A 665 28.22 33.62 10.66
CA LEU A 665 28.43 33.73 12.10
C LEU A 665 29.47 34.80 12.43
N ALA A 666 30.59 34.85 11.70
CA ALA A 666 31.60 35.90 11.84
C ALA A 666 31.00 37.29 11.61
N LYS A 667 30.13 37.46 10.60
CA LYS A 667 29.40 38.71 10.34
C LYS A 667 28.38 39.11 11.42
N ARG A 668 28.12 38.26 12.43
CA ARG A 668 27.20 38.54 13.55
C ARG A 668 27.90 38.83 14.87
N SER A 669 29.12 38.30 15.09
CA SER A 669 29.92 38.60 16.27
C SER A 669 31.35 38.10 16.12
N ASP A 670 32.33 38.87 16.62
CA ASP A 670 33.73 38.45 16.75
C ASP A 670 33.98 37.48 17.92
N SER A 671 32.98 37.23 18.78
CA SER A 671 33.11 36.33 19.93
C SER A 671 32.85 34.87 19.54
N ASP A 672 33.88 34.02 19.65
CA ASP A 672 33.81 32.56 19.49
C ASP A 672 32.60 31.95 20.22
N GLU A 673 32.33 32.40 21.45
CA GLU A 673 31.22 31.88 22.25
C GLU A 673 29.85 32.25 21.66
N LEU A 674 29.69 33.47 21.15
CA LEU A 674 28.45 33.88 20.49
C LEU A 674 28.29 33.21 19.12
N GLN A 675 29.39 33.00 18.37
CA GLN A 675 29.38 32.21 17.14
C GLN A 675 28.93 30.76 17.41
N ILE A 676 29.47 30.11 18.44
CA ILE A 676 29.08 28.74 18.83
C ILE A 676 27.60 28.69 19.26
N ARG A 677 27.16 29.60 20.14
CA ARG A 677 25.76 29.64 20.61
C ARG A 677 24.78 29.82 19.44
N LEU A 678 25.08 30.73 18.51
CA LEU A 678 24.28 30.95 17.30
C LEU A 678 24.32 29.76 16.32
N ALA A 679 25.45 29.04 16.22
CA ALA A 679 25.54 27.83 15.42
C ALA A 679 24.59 26.73 15.92
N TYR A 680 24.53 26.51 17.23
CA TYR A 680 23.62 25.54 17.83
C TYR A 680 22.14 25.92 17.64
N GLU A 681 21.80 27.20 17.74
CA GLU A 681 20.45 27.69 17.42
C GLU A 681 20.06 27.46 15.96
N LEU A 682 20.99 27.61 15.01
CA LEU A 682 20.72 27.45 13.57
C LEU A 682 20.72 25.99 13.11
N VAL A 683 21.67 25.18 13.59
CA VAL A 683 21.90 23.80 13.10
C VAL A 683 21.02 22.79 13.84
N TYR A 684 20.94 22.91 15.16
CA TYR A 684 20.16 21.98 15.99
C TYR A 684 18.80 22.55 16.38
N GLY A 685 18.66 23.87 16.50
CA GLY A 685 17.44 24.50 17.00
C GLY A 685 17.36 24.50 18.52
N ARG A 686 18.51 24.52 19.21
CA ARG A 686 18.63 24.59 20.68
C ARG A 686 19.80 25.46 21.12
N VAL A 687 19.87 25.74 22.43
CA VAL A 687 21.03 26.40 23.05
C VAL A 687 22.17 25.40 23.26
N ALA A 688 23.41 25.85 23.07
CA ALA A 688 24.62 25.09 23.41
C ALA A 688 24.84 24.99 24.94
N GLY A 689 25.15 23.80 25.43
CA GLY A 689 25.57 23.56 26.81
C GLY A 689 27.02 23.99 27.07
N LEU A 690 27.38 24.17 28.34
CA LEU A 690 28.71 24.69 28.73
C LEU A 690 29.87 23.88 28.14
N ARG A 691 29.82 22.55 28.24
CA ARG A 691 30.84 21.65 27.66
C ARG A 691 30.96 21.75 26.13
N GLU A 692 29.89 22.09 25.44
CA GLU A 692 29.86 22.23 23.97
C GLU A 692 30.50 23.56 23.54
N ILE A 693 30.30 24.60 24.34
CA ILE A 693 30.96 25.90 24.22
C ILE A 693 32.45 25.79 24.56
N GLU A 694 32.80 25.12 25.64
CA GLU A 694 34.19 24.84 26.04
C GLU A 694 34.94 24.08 24.94
N ALA A 695 34.37 22.96 24.46
CA ALA A 695 34.95 22.17 23.37
C ALA A 695 35.04 22.96 22.05
N GLY A 696 34.02 23.76 21.71
CA GLY A 696 34.04 24.62 20.53
C GLY A 696 35.10 25.70 20.59
N ARG A 697 35.24 26.39 21.73
CA ARG A 697 36.28 27.41 21.95
C ARG A 697 37.68 26.78 21.90
N ALA A 698 37.86 25.61 22.52
CA ALA A 698 39.11 24.87 22.45
C ALA A 698 39.47 24.48 20.99
N PHE A 699 38.51 23.97 20.21
CA PHE A 699 38.73 23.65 18.80
C PHE A 699 39.09 24.92 17.99
N LEU A 700 38.30 25.98 18.10
CA LEU A 700 38.47 27.22 17.36
C LEU A 700 39.77 27.97 17.69
N ALA A 701 40.28 27.84 18.93
CA ALA A 701 41.57 28.39 19.34
C ALA A 701 42.78 27.66 18.72
N THR A 702 42.63 26.41 18.27
CA THR A 702 43.69 25.63 17.61
C THR A 702 43.77 25.84 16.10
N ARG A 703 42.95 26.73 15.51
CA ARG A 703 42.79 26.84 14.05
C ARG A 703 43.03 28.26 13.52
N PRO A 704 43.78 28.41 12.41
CA PRO A 704 43.90 29.68 11.72
C PRO A 704 42.55 30.08 11.08
N ALA A 705 42.38 31.38 10.80
CA ALA A 705 41.10 31.97 10.43
C ALA A 705 40.42 31.30 9.22
N ASP A 706 41.22 30.91 8.23
CA ASP A 706 40.82 30.22 7.00
C ASP A 706 40.33 28.77 7.22
N GLN A 707 40.59 28.17 8.39
CA GLN A 707 40.20 26.79 8.73
C GLN A 707 39.11 26.71 9.80
N ARG A 708 38.72 27.82 10.43
CA ARG A 708 37.70 27.82 11.51
C ARG A 708 36.32 27.32 11.05
N TRP A 709 36.02 27.35 9.74
CA TRP A 709 34.79 26.77 9.18
C TRP A 709 34.66 25.25 9.40
N VAL A 710 35.77 24.52 9.61
CA VAL A 710 35.77 23.08 9.85
C VAL A 710 35.01 22.73 11.15
N TYR A 711 34.99 23.62 12.15
CA TYR A 711 34.17 23.41 13.36
C TYR A 711 32.68 23.27 13.02
N PHE A 712 32.16 24.16 12.17
CA PHE A 712 30.77 24.12 11.76
C PHE A 712 30.47 22.93 10.83
N GLN A 713 31.46 22.47 10.04
CA GLN A 713 31.33 21.20 9.30
C GLN A 713 31.17 20.01 10.25
N VAL A 714 31.89 19.95 11.38
CA VAL A 714 31.73 18.89 12.38
C VAL A 714 30.32 18.88 12.98
N LEU A 715 29.69 20.06 13.18
CA LEU A 715 28.29 20.13 13.61
C LEU A 715 27.34 19.56 12.54
N LEU A 716 27.56 19.88 11.26
CA LEU A 716 26.76 19.35 10.14
C LEU A 716 27.01 17.86 9.87
N CYS A 717 28.15 17.30 10.27
CA CYS A 717 28.43 15.86 10.20
C CYS A 717 27.87 15.06 11.39
N SER A 718 27.26 15.71 12.37
CA SER A 718 26.80 15.07 13.62
C SER A 718 25.51 14.27 13.42
N ASN A 719 25.29 13.27 14.30
CA ASN A 719 24.01 12.57 14.36
C ASN A 719 22.84 13.51 14.70
N GLU A 720 23.07 14.56 15.49
CA GLU A 720 22.01 15.53 15.86
C GLU A 720 21.56 16.38 14.67
N PHE A 721 22.45 16.66 13.71
CA PHE A 721 22.04 17.26 12.43
C PHE A 721 21.35 16.24 11.51
N MET A 722 21.95 15.04 11.37
CA MET A 722 21.57 14.04 10.37
C MET A 722 20.30 13.25 10.71
N TYR A 723 19.93 13.16 11.99
CA TYR A 723 18.76 12.42 12.46
C TYR A 723 17.75 13.36 13.11
N LEU A 724 16.52 12.88 13.13
CA LEU A 724 15.45 13.38 13.97
C LEU A 724 15.31 12.42 15.17
N ASP A 725 15.42 12.99 16.37
CA ASP A 725 15.33 12.34 17.70
C ASP A 725 16.50 11.45 18.15
#